data_AF-A0A9P8WIP6-F1
#
_entry.id   AF-A0A9P8WIP6-F1
#
_cell.length_a   1.000
_cell.length_b   1.000
_cell.length_c   1.000
_cell.angle_alpha   90.00
_cell.angle_beta   90.00
_cell.angle_gamma   90.00
#
_symmetry.space_group_name_H-M   'P 1'
#
loop_
_entity.id
_entity.type
_entity.pdbx_description
1 polymer ?
#
loop_
_entity_poly.entity_id
_entity_poly.type
_entity_poly.pdbx_seq_one_letter_code
_entity_poly.pdbx_strand_id
1 'polypeptide(L)'
;MGCLSHRRKQTENTADQRWEYINLNDFKASGCGTIFAYIYLWLMLLISIAVYAVDSFTAVNLLAFNRWSSGIDPAIDLDISKWIFSVCIILSFINLGYEAWRAYKVIRRGNVAGCYLDGLAARWESIRPGKGQGFRRFLVFAELTKSKKGAEYIALFTYFSFQSWIRVILCSGPRQVVNAFTIKAVYESKLAISSQSVEGSITGFFEKIKALAENNYREALTLCGMCFTLIVWVFSALFLILALIFWLFFLWHWIPSSDDGLSGYCERKVTKALMKIVTKTVNKALARQEASRLRAGVKDAKRKGEKPPMNRVATLPTLPNISPAGDEKLPNMPTPVRSETMATLPPYTSRPSTPGAMEMNNMEKRRPPPSRVGTGLSSTSYSSRAPLVSSASEMGHGRSESPQPHLSNLDYDRYNQSRTTMNSTPGNYGPQQPLRPMLSTSSMSRFTETPAPMNENMPYPPPPRAPSARPMDGFSQSNESFRSSPAPTLPQYEAYNPDDRATQTPTENTYWVEQQRPLNPPVRSATGPIPPRGPQYPPQRNMTAPRPLRPVSARPPPLALTDLLVDMALKGMIWNLKEDVNTGTKMGNVTVLDIRRASGDGIFGMELVLMSCQPKLMSTTPFDWYLLICQQHATRLLSSSSALISEFHEGERAMHQMLKVPRQDNPTSPGLPMRYGMRVTQSSLVALGTMDNLNRPWTTVWGGDRGFARPVAENVLAFNSAVDTRHDPVFRALWDGADPQDDAVVRPGDGEGKEMAGLAIDLETRDRVKLMGKMVAGAAVNGGKEVQMAMVVTGSLGNCPKYLNKKDVVLHEMKPELVSDSLLLPQGALDLIDKADMLFLSSSNGETMDTNHRGGSPGFIRVVKNTATGLELVYPEFSGNRLYQTLGNFKVNPKIGLAIPDFNTADVLYLTGSASVLVGAEASSLLARSNLAIKITVTEARFVKSGLPFRGDAGEFSPYNPPIRHLLSEHDAHLASSSSSASSQPNMSASLVRREVLTPTINRYTFQLSSRSAIPKWQAGQYVTLDFEPELGAGYSHMRDEDPQSLNDDLIRTFTVSSPPKGDSEIQMTLRRHGPATTFLGRHNTRVPLDIPVLGFGGEEAFRIPLDAQAPQPVFVAAGVGITPMLAQAQAVLDAKVPLKLLWSLRSEDLPLAADTFARVPGLAGATTLFVTGGRGEEERGAVERLGAGVEMRRVARGDLDGLRGANRKKFFLCTGPTLLAALGEWLEGEEVVWEDFGY
;
A
#
# COMPACT_ATOMS: atom_id res chain seq x y z
N MET A 1 -19.02 16.18 -21.30
CA MET A 1 -19.45 15.07 -22.19
C MET A 1 -19.08 15.44 -23.61
N GLY A 2 -17.96 14.95 -24.15
CA GLY A 2 -17.57 15.21 -25.54
C GLY A 2 -18.32 14.28 -26.49
N CYS A 3 -19.47 14.70 -27.01
CA CYS A 3 -20.42 13.81 -27.71
C CYS A 3 -19.92 13.18 -29.02
N LEU A 4 -18.78 13.63 -29.58
CA LEU A 4 -18.26 13.16 -30.88
C LEU A 4 -16.78 12.76 -30.89
N SER A 5 -16.05 12.84 -29.77
CA SER A 5 -14.66 12.34 -29.72
C SER A 5 -14.19 12.04 -28.30
N HIS A 6 -13.69 10.83 -28.07
CA HIS A 6 -12.58 10.58 -27.14
C HIS A 6 -11.83 9.32 -27.59
N ARG A 7 -10.53 9.45 -27.86
CA ARG A 7 -9.61 8.34 -28.13
C ARG A 7 -9.29 7.64 -26.81
N ARG A 8 -10.25 6.84 -26.32
CA ARG A 8 -10.25 6.17 -25.00
C ARG A 8 -8.88 5.55 -24.70
N LYS A 9 -8.14 6.12 -23.73
CA LYS A 9 -6.93 5.48 -23.18
C LYS A 9 -7.30 4.06 -22.79
N GLN A 10 -6.45 3.11 -23.13
CA GLN A 10 -6.74 1.69 -22.91
C GLN A 10 -6.44 1.38 -21.45
N THR A 11 -7.47 1.48 -20.59
CA THR A 11 -7.41 1.12 -19.16
C THR A 11 -6.74 -0.25 -19.03
N GLU A 12 -5.74 -0.37 -18.15
CA GLU A 12 -5.02 -1.63 -17.96
C GLU A 12 -6.00 -2.74 -17.56
N ASN A 13 -6.11 -3.76 -18.41
CA ASN A 13 -7.02 -4.87 -18.16
C ASN A 13 -6.32 -5.88 -17.24
N THR A 14 -6.21 -5.53 -15.95
CA THR A 14 -5.80 -6.47 -14.90
C THR A 14 -6.62 -7.75 -15.03
N ALA A 15 -5.97 -8.91 -15.01
CA ALA A 15 -6.60 -10.19 -15.34
C ALA A 15 -7.90 -10.43 -14.54
N ASP A 16 -7.82 -10.15 -13.24
CA ASP A 16 -8.88 -10.23 -12.22
C ASP A 16 -10.21 -9.54 -12.61
N GLN A 17 -10.18 -8.56 -13.52
CA GLN A 17 -11.37 -7.81 -13.96
C GLN A 17 -12.17 -8.53 -15.07
N ARG A 18 -11.68 -9.65 -15.61
CA ARG A 18 -12.37 -10.40 -16.68
C ARG A 18 -13.24 -11.52 -16.15
N TRP A 19 -14.29 -11.86 -16.90
CA TRP A 19 -15.15 -13.03 -16.65
C TRP A 19 -14.42 -14.38 -16.58
N GLU A 20 -13.18 -14.45 -17.08
CA GLU A 20 -12.34 -15.66 -17.14
C GLU A 20 -11.73 -16.01 -15.76
N TYR A 21 -11.44 -15.01 -14.93
CA TYR A 21 -10.75 -15.17 -13.64
C TYR A 21 -11.70 -15.16 -12.43
N ILE A 22 -13.00 -14.92 -12.65
CA ILE A 22 -14.02 -14.85 -11.59
C ILE A 22 -14.79 -16.17 -11.51
N ASN A 23 -14.65 -16.91 -10.41
CA ASN A 23 -15.37 -18.15 -10.18
C ASN A 23 -16.88 -17.91 -9.94
N LEU A 24 -17.67 -18.07 -11.00
CA LEU A 24 -19.13 -17.91 -11.01
C LEU A 24 -19.90 -18.89 -10.09
N ASN A 25 -19.24 -19.84 -9.43
CA ASN A 25 -19.88 -20.75 -8.46
C ASN A 25 -20.01 -20.15 -7.05
N ASP A 26 -19.18 -19.17 -6.69
CA ASP A 26 -19.12 -18.63 -5.33
C ASP A 26 -20.22 -17.59 -5.05
N PHE A 27 -20.75 -16.99 -6.12
CA PHE A 27 -21.90 -16.08 -6.09
C PHE A 27 -23.20 -16.86 -5.97
N LYS A 28 -24.00 -16.56 -4.93
CA LYS A 28 -25.28 -17.23 -4.65
C LYS A 28 -26.38 -16.20 -4.35
N ALA A 29 -27.61 -16.50 -4.78
CA ALA A 29 -28.77 -15.68 -4.47
C ALA A 29 -28.93 -15.52 -2.95
N SER A 30 -29.14 -14.28 -2.49
CA SER A 30 -29.25 -13.94 -1.06
C SER A 30 -30.69 -13.73 -0.59
N GLY A 31 -31.68 -14.14 -1.38
CA GLY A 31 -33.11 -14.02 -1.08
C GLY A 31 -34.00 -14.09 -2.33
N CYS A 32 -35.32 -14.14 -2.13
CA CYS A 32 -36.31 -14.24 -3.21
C CYS A 32 -36.24 -13.06 -4.20
N GLY A 33 -35.97 -11.84 -3.73
CA GLY A 33 -35.93 -10.63 -4.56
C GLY A 33 -34.96 -10.69 -5.76
N THR A 34 -33.83 -11.41 -5.63
CA THR A 34 -32.93 -11.62 -6.80
C THR A 34 -33.50 -12.55 -7.87
N ILE A 35 -34.42 -13.45 -7.52
CA ILE A 35 -35.11 -14.32 -8.48
C ILE A 35 -36.22 -13.51 -9.16
N PHE A 36 -37.00 -12.74 -8.41
CA PHE A 36 -38.02 -11.85 -8.96
C PHE A 36 -37.42 -10.82 -9.93
N ALA A 37 -36.28 -10.20 -9.59
CA ALA A 37 -35.58 -9.26 -10.47
C ALA A 37 -35.08 -9.91 -11.78
N TYR A 38 -34.72 -11.20 -11.76
CA TYR A 38 -34.34 -11.95 -12.96
C TYR A 38 -35.57 -12.29 -13.82
N ILE A 39 -36.70 -12.68 -13.22
CA ILE A 39 -37.97 -12.89 -13.94
C ILE A 39 -38.45 -11.57 -14.59
N TYR A 40 -38.35 -10.46 -13.86
CA TYR A 40 -38.68 -9.12 -14.36
C TYR A 40 -37.82 -8.71 -15.57
N LEU A 41 -36.52 -9.07 -15.58
CA LEU A 41 -35.63 -8.84 -16.73
C LEU A 41 -36.14 -9.57 -17.99
N TRP A 42 -36.57 -10.82 -17.87
CA TRP A 42 -37.14 -11.60 -18.97
C TRP A 42 -38.52 -11.08 -19.42
N LEU A 43 -39.37 -10.67 -18.48
CA LEU A 43 -40.67 -10.04 -18.79
C LEU A 43 -40.48 -8.73 -19.58
N MET A 44 -39.56 -7.87 -19.14
CA MET A 44 -39.25 -6.60 -19.81
C MET A 44 -38.56 -6.79 -21.17
N LEU A 45 -37.81 -7.88 -21.37
CA LEU A 45 -37.30 -8.28 -22.68
C LEU A 45 -38.47 -8.61 -23.64
N LEU A 46 -39.40 -9.46 -23.20
CA LEU A 46 -40.56 -9.88 -24.00
C LEU A 46 -41.44 -8.68 -24.38
N ILE A 47 -41.77 -7.82 -23.40
CA ILE A 47 -42.51 -6.58 -23.63
C ILE A 47 -41.77 -5.67 -24.63
N SER A 48 -40.45 -5.52 -24.51
CA SER A 48 -39.69 -4.71 -25.46
C SER A 48 -39.69 -5.27 -26.89
N ILE A 49 -39.65 -6.61 -27.05
CA ILE A 49 -39.74 -7.26 -28.36
C ILE A 49 -41.15 -7.05 -28.95
N ALA A 50 -42.20 -7.21 -28.16
CA ALA A 50 -43.58 -6.98 -28.58
C ALA A 50 -43.80 -5.52 -29.04
N VAL A 51 -43.25 -4.53 -28.32
CA VAL A 51 -43.32 -3.12 -28.72
C VAL A 51 -42.61 -2.86 -30.05
N TYR A 52 -41.42 -3.42 -30.30
CA TYR A 52 -40.75 -3.29 -31.60
C TYR A 52 -41.50 -4.01 -32.74
N ALA A 53 -42.19 -5.12 -32.46
CA ALA A 53 -43.04 -5.80 -33.45
C ALA A 53 -44.27 -4.95 -33.82
N VAL A 54 -44.92 -4.32 -32.83
CA VAL A 54 -46.04 -3.38 -33.06
C VAL A 54 -45.57 -2.13 -33.80
N ASP A 55 -44.46 -1.50 -33.38
CA ASP A 55 -43.86 -0.37 -34.08
C ASP A 55 -43.54 -0.72 -35.56
N SER A 56 -43.04 -1.93 -35.83
CA SER A 56 -42.82 -2.42 -37.20
C SER A 56 -44.12 -2.50 -38.01
N PHE A 57 -45.17 -3.09 -37.42
CA PHE A 57 -46.47 -3.22 -38.06
C PHE A 57 -47.11 -1.86 -38.37
N THR A 58 -47.06 -0.91 -37.44
CA THR A 58 -47.54 0.46 -37.66
C THR A 58 -46.71 1.17 -38.75
N ALA A 59 -45.38 1.04 -38.75
CA ALA A 59 -44.54 1.63 -39.80
C ALA A 59 -44.87 1.08 -41.20
N VAL A 60 -45.09 -0.24 -41.34
CA VAL A 60 -45.49 -0.85 -42.62
C VAL A 60 -46.87 -0.35 -43.07
N ASN A 61 -47.86 -0.25 -42.18
CA ASN A 61 -49.19 0.24 -42.53
C ASN A 61 -49.20 1.71 -42.98
N LEU A 62 -48.42 2.57 -42.31
CA LEU A 62 -48.28 3.98 -42.67
C LEU A 62 -47.50 4.18 -43.99
N LEU A 63 -46.45 3.41 -44.23
CA LEU A 63 -45.60 3.56 -45.42
C LEU A 63 -46.20 2.91 -46.67
N ALA A 64 -46.74 1.68 -46.56
CA ALA A 64 -47.19 0.89 -47.71
C ALA A 64 -48.68 1.02 -48.03
N PHE A 65 -49.53 1.32 -47.03
CA PHE A 65 -50.99 1.31 -47.19
C PHE A 65 -51.67 2.66 -46.93
N ASN A 66 -50.94 3.71 -46.51
CA ASN A 66 -51.47 5.02 -46.11
C ASN A 66 -52.63 4.94 -45.08
N ARG A 67 -52.68 3.88 -44.27
CA ARG A 67 -53.77 3.64 -43.31
C ARG A 67 -53.27 3.71 -41.89
N TRP A 68 -53.91 4.54 -41.08
CA TRP A 68 -53.69 4.57 -39.64
C TRP A 68 -54.15 3.24 -39.03
N SER A 69 -53.36 2.65 -38.12
CA SER A 69 -53.58 1.26 -37.66
C SER A 69 -54.73 1.08 -36.65
N SER A 70 -55.54 2.12 -36.43
CA SER A 70 -56.67 2.20 -35.50
C SER A 70 -57.70 3.20 -36.01
N GLY A 71 -58.99 3.01 -35.69
CA GLY A 71 -60.10 3.87 -36.13
C GLY A 71 -60.19 5.22 -35.41
N ILE A 72 -59.06 5.92 -35.27
CA ILE A 72 -58.93 7.24 -34.66
C ILE A 72 -57.89 8.00 -35.51
N ASP A 73 -58.33 8.99 -36.27
CA ASP A 73 -57.43 9.83 -37.06
C ASP A 73 -56.58 10.76 -36.15
N PRO A 74 -55.33 11.06 -36.53
CA PRO A 74 -54.48 11.95 -35.77
C PRO A 74 -54.99 13.40 -35.79
N ALA A 75 -54.78 14.13 -34.69
CA ALA A 75 -55.18 15.55 -34.58
C ALA A 75 -54.31 16.52 -35.42
N ILE A 76 -53.36 15.99 -36.19
CA ILE A 76 -52.45 16.71 -37.10
C ILE A 76 -52.50 15.95 -38.43
N ASP A 77 -52.56 16.69 -39.54
CA ASP A 77 -52.80 16.18 -40.89
C ASP A 77 -51.96 14.92 -41.24
N LEU A 78 -52.60 13.97 -41.94
CA LEU A 78 -52.16 12.59 -42.01
C LEU A 78 -50.81 12.44 -42.72
N ASP A 79 -50.53 13.28 -43.73
CA ASP A 79 -49.24 13.30 -44.41
C ASP A 79 -48.09 13.75 -43.49
N ILE A 80 -48.31 14.73 -42.62
CA ILE A 80 -47.32 15.19 -41.63
C ILE A 80 -47.12 14.11 -40.57
N SER A 81 -48.22 13.59 -40.02
CA SER A 81 -48.21 12.54 -38.98
C SER A 81 -47.53 11.26 -39.47
N LYS A 82 -47.78 10.83 -40.72
CA LYS A 82 -47.12 9.68 -41.36
C LYS A 82 -45.61 9.77 -41.28
N TRP A 83 -45.02 10.87 -41.78
CA TRP A 83 -43.56 11.01 -41.82
C TRP A 83 -42.94 11.09 -40.42
N ILE A 84 -43.57 11.80 -39.47
CA ILE A 84 -43.07 11.88 -38.08
C ILE A 84 -42.98 10.49 -37.44
N PHE A 85 -44.02 9.65 -37.56
CA PHE A 85 -44.02 8.30 -37.00
C PHE A 85 -43.01 7.39 -37.69
N SER A 86 -43.00 7.37 -39.03
CA SER A 86 -42.08 6.52 -39.80
C SER A 86 -40.61 6.85 -39.50
N VAL A 87 -40.23 8.13 -39.46
CA VAL A 87 -38.86 8.57 -39.14
C VAL A 87 -38.49 8.22 -37.69
N CYS A 88 -39.38 8.44 -36.71
CA CYS A 88 -39.12 8.06 -35.32
C CYS A 88 -38.85 6.55 -35.16
N ILE A 89 -39.62 5.71 -35.85
CA ILE A 89 -39.48 4.25 -35.78
C ILE A 89 -38.17 3.79 -36.46
N ILE A 90 -37.84 4.34 -37.63
CA ILE A 90 -36.57 4.06 -38.32
C ILE A 90 -35.37 4.48 -37.46
N LEU A 91 -35.40 5.67 -36.86
CA LEU A 91 -34.36 6.13 -35.92
C LEU A 91 -34.25 5.23 -34.67
N SER A 92 -35.38 4.68 -34.19
CA SER A 92 -35.39 3.72 -33.09
C SER A 92 -34.63 2.43 -33.45
N PHE A 93 -34.84 1.89 -34.65
CA PHE A 93 -34.09 0.73 -35.15
C PHE A 93 -32.60 1.02 -35.39
N ILE A 94 -32.26 2.19 -35.94
CA ILE A 94 -30.86 2.62 -36.13
C ILE A 94 -30.15 2.74 -34.77
N ASN A 95 -30.79 3.36 -33.78
CA ASN A 95 -30.25 3.46 -32.43
C ASN A 95 -30.10 2.08 -31.76
N LEU A 96 -31.07 1.17 -31.93
CA LEU A 96 -30.98 -0.21 -31.43
C LEU A 96 -29.79 -0.97 -32.06
N GLY A 97 -29.56 -0.81 -33.37
CA GLY A 97 -28.39 -1.38 -34.06
C GLY A 97 -27.05 -0.82 -33.55
N TYR A 98 -26.99 0.49 -33.32
CA TYR A 98 -25.82 1.17 -32.74
C TYR A 98 -25.53 0.70 -31.30
N GLU A 99 -26.56 0.62 -30.45
CA GLU A 99 -26.45 0.08 -29.09
C GLU A 99 -25.98 -1.39 -29.12
N ALA A 100 -26.54 -2.22 -30.00
CA ALA A 100 -26.15 -3.63 -30.14
C ALA A 100 -24.68 -3.80 -30.58
N TRP A 101 -24.21 -2.99 -31.53
CA TRP A 101 -22.81 -2.99 -31.95
C TRP A 101 -21.87 -2.53 -30.82
N ARG A 102 -22.26 -1.48 -30.08
CA ARG A 102 -21.51 -0.98 -28.91
C ARG A 102 -21.42 -2.05 -27.82
N ALA A 103 -22.54 -2.69 -27.48
CA ALA A 103 -22.60 -3.78 -26.51
C ALA A 103 -21.76 -4.98 -26.93
N TYR A 104 -21.83 -5.41 -28.20
CA TYR A 104 -20.99 -6.49 -28.74
C TYR A 104 -19.48 -6.19 -28.59
N LYS A 105 -19.08 -4.95 -28.88
CA LYS A 105 -17.69 -4.47 -28.74
C LYS A 105 -17.22 -4.39 -27.28
N VAL A 106 -18.13 -4.19 -26.32
CA VAL A 106 -17.85 -4.28 -24.88
C VAL A 106 -17.75 -5.74 -24.43
N ILE A 107 -18.68 -6.61 -24.82
CA ILE A 107 -18.68 -8.04 -24.50
C ILE A 107 -17.40 -8.73 -24.99
N ARG A 108 -16.94 -8.42 -26.22
CA ARG A 108 -15.66 -8.93 -26.76
C ARG A 108 -14.42 -8.55 -25.95
N ARG A 109 -14.49 -7.58 -25.03
CA ARG A 109 -13.37 -7.17 -24.15
C ARG A 109 -13.31 -7.96 -22.84
N GLY A 110 -14.35 -8.73 -22.49
CA GLY A 110 -14.38 -9.58 -21.30
C GLY A 110 -14.41 -8.88 -19.93
N ASN A 111 -14.20 -7.56 -19.87
CA ASN A 111 -14.19 -6.77 -18.64
C ASN A 111 -15.60 -6.65 -18.01
N VAL A 112 -15.74 -7.08 -16.75
CA VAL A 112 -17.03 -7.14 -16.04
C VAL A 112 -17.59 -5.75 -15.71
N ALA A 113 -16.75 -4.81 -15.29
CA ALA A 113 -17.17 -3.44 -14.99
C ALA A 113 -17.63 -2.70 -16.27
N GLY A 114 -16.92 -2.92 -17.39
CA GLY A 114 -17.33 -2.45 -18.71
C GLY A 114 -18.69 -3.01 -19.14
N CYS A 115 -18.93 -4.32 -18.92
CA CYS A 115 -20.23 -4.95 -19.22
C CYS A 115 -21.37 -4.42 -18.33
N TYR A 116 -21.10 -4.05 -17.07
CA TYR A 116 -22.11 -3.45 -16.18
C TYR A 116 -22.51 -2.02 -16.60
N LEU A 117 -21.56 -1.25 -17.14
CA LEU A 117 -21.75 0.16 -17.54
C LEU A 117 -22.30 0.34 -18.97
N ASP A 118 -22.69 -0.72 -19.64
CA ASP A 118 -23.54 -0.67 -20.83
C ASP A 118 -24.84 -1.45 -20.55
N GLY A 119 -25.97 -0.73 -20.52
CA GLY A 119 -27.26 -1.30 -20.12
C GLY A 119 -27.79 -2.42 -21.03
N LEU A 120 -27.28 -2.55 -22.27
CA LEU A 120 -27.62 -3.64 -23.18
C LEU A 120 -26.64 -4.81 -23.02
N ALA A 121 -25.34 -4.54 -22.85
CA ALA A 121 -24.35 -5.58 -22.57
C ALA A 121 -24.65 -6.34 -21.27
N ALA A 122 -25.03 -5.64 -20.19
CA ALA A 122 -25.43 -6.25 -18.92
C ALA A 122 -26.64 -7.18 -19.06
N ARG A 123 -27.63 -6.81 -19.88
CA ARG A 123 -28.80 -7.65 -20.19
C ARG A 123 -28.40 -8.87 -21.01
N TRP A 124 -27.63 -8.68 -22.07
CA TRP A 124 -27.20 -9.77 -22.96
C TRP A 124 -26.36 -10.82 -22.23
N GLU A 125 -25.44 -10.40 -21.35
CA GLU A 125 -24.68 -11.32 -20.50
C GLU A 125 -25.52 -12.02 -19.41
N SER A 126 -26.59 -11.38 -18.94
CA SER A 126 -27.56 -12.00 -18.01
C SER A 126 -28.46 -13.05 -18.70
N ILE A 127 -28.77 -12.85 -19.99
CA ILE A 127 -29.62 -13.70 -20.83
C ILE A 127 -28.83 -14.86 -21.48
N ARG A 128 -27.50 -14.76 -21.52
CA ARG A 128 -26.61 -15.59 -22.35
C ARG A 128 -26.84 -17.11 -22.17
N PRO A 129 -27.19 -17.85 -23.25
CA PRO A 129 -27.47 -19.28 -23.18
C PRO A 129 -26.22 -20.10 -22.84
N GLY A 130 -26.39 -21.14 -22.03
CA GLY A 130 -25.30 -22.02 -21.57
C GLY A 130 -25.66 -22.75 -20.27
N LYS A 131 -24.69 -23.43 -19.65
CA LYS A 131 -24.85 -24.23 -18.41
C LYS A 131 -25.10 -23.34 -17.16
N GLY A 132 -26.25 -22.65 -17.10
CA GLY A 132 -26.65 -21.77 -16.00
C GLY A 132 -25.81 -20.49 -15.85
N GLN A 133 -24.99 -20.13 -16.85
CA GLN A 133 -24.03 -19.01 -16.73
C GLN A 133 -24.71 -17.64 -16.70
N GLY A 134 -25.76 -17.38 -17.49
CA GLY A 134 -26.45 -16.09 -17.53
C GLY A 134 -26.98 -15.65 -16.15
N PHE A 135 -27.71 -16.54 -15.45
CA PHE A 135 -28.18 -16.28 -14.08
C PHE A 135 -27.03 -16.02 -13.08
N ARG A 136 -25.87 -16.68 -13.24
CA ARG A 136 -24.70 -16.44 -12.39
C ARG A 136 -24.01 -15.10 -12.69
N ARG A 137 -23.97 -14.67 -13.95
CA ARG A 137 -23.48 -13.33 -14.35
C ARG A 137 -24.43 -12.24 -13.85
N PHE A 138 -25.74 -12.48 -13.91
CA PHE A 138 -26.75 -11.64 -13.27
C PHE A 138 -26.54 -11.52 -11.75
N LEU A 139 -26.18 -12.60 -11.03
CA LEU A 139 -25.88 -12.52 -9.59
C LEU A 139 -24.67 -11.60 -9.28
N VAL A 140 -23.65 -11.55 -10.14
CA VAL A 140 -22.52 -10.61 -9.98
C VAL A 140 -23.00 -9.16 -10.14
N PHE A 141 -23.79 -8.87 -11.18
CA PHE A 141 -24.39 -7.55 -11.37
C PHE A 141 -25.37 -7.15 -10.25
N ALA A 142 -26.11 -8.13 -9.69
CA ALA A 142 -27.03 -7.92 -8.58
C ALA A 142 -26.31 -7.69 -7.23
N GLU A 143 -25.07 -8.15 -7.06
CA GLU A 143 -24.26 -7.80 -5.88
C GLU A 143 -23.68 -6.38 -6.03
N LEU A 144 -23.27 -5.99 -7.25
CA LEU A 144 -22.82 -4.63 -7.59
C LEU A 144 -23.92 -3.56 -7.38
N THR A 145 -25.21 -3.91 -7.38
CA THR A 145 -26.30 -2.96 -7.10
C THR A 145 -26.63 -2.78 -5.62
N LYS A 146 -26.27 -3.71 -4.72
CA LYS A 146 -26.71 -3.71 -3.30
C LYS A 146 -26.03 -2.67 -2.40
N SER A 147 -24.87 -2.14 -2.79
CA SER A 147 -24.06 -1.29 -1.92
C SER A 147 -23.72 0.04 -2.62
N LYS A 148 -24.54 1.07 -2.37
CA LYS A 148 -24.32 2.43 -2.88
C LYS A 148 -24.57 3.45 -1.76
N LYS A 149 -23.59 4.33 -1.51
CA LYS A 149 -23.78 5.53 -0.68
C LYS A 149 -24.15 6.73 -1.56
N GLY A 150 -24.91 7.69 -1.03
CA GLY A 150 -25.62 8.75 -1.75
C GLY A 150 -25.04 9.19 -3.10
N ALA A 151 -23.90 9.89 -3.10
CA ALA A 151 -23.31 10.45 -4.32
C ALA A 151 -22.91 9.41 -5.39
N GLU A 152 -22.61 8.16 -5.01
CA GLU A 152 -22.34 7.06 -5.96
C GLU A 152 -23.61 6.51 -6.59
N TYR A 153 -24.75 6.60 -5.90
CA TYR A 153 -26.07 6.33 -6.49
C TYR A 153 -26.44 7.42 -7.50
N ILE A 154 -26.29 8.70 -7.12
CA ILE A 154 -26.60 9.86 -7.97
C ILE A 154 -25.76 9.83 -9.26
N ALA A 155 -24.45 9.60 -9.17
CA ALA A 155 -23.57 9.52 -10.33
C ALA A 155 -23.98 8.40 -11.30
N LEU A 156 -24.29 7.20 -10.79
CA LEU A 156 -24.73 6.08 -11.63
C LEU A 156 -26.14 6.28 -12.20
N PHE A 157 -27.05 6.92 -11.46
CA PHE A 157 -28.37 7.32 -11.96
C PHE A 157 -28.23 8.29 -13.15
N THR A 158 -27.51 9.40 -12.96
CA THR A 158 -27.27 10.38 -14.03
C THR A 158 -26.58 9.74 -15.24
N TYR A 159 -25.59 8.86 -15.01
CA TYR A 159 -24.91 8.15 -16.10
C TYR A 159 -25.87 7.27 -16.93
N PHE A 160 -26.73 6.46 -16.29
CA PHE A 160 -27.67 5.61 -17.03
C PHE A 160 -28.81 6.40 -17.68
N SER A 161 -29.31 7.48 -17.06
CA SER A 161 -30.26 8.40 -17.71
C SER A 161 -29.63 9.09 -18.93
N PHE A 162 -28.36 9.48 -18.85
CA PHE A 162 -27.59 10.00 -20.00
C PHE A 162 -27.19 8.92 -21.03
N GLN A 163 -27.54 7.64 -20.85
CA GLN A 163 -27.46 6.65 -21.94
C GLN A 163 -28.73 6.60 -22.79
N SER A 164 -29.91 6.95 -22.24
CA SER A 164 -31.20 6.82 -22.94
C SER A 164 -31.65 8.08 -23.68
N TRP A 165 -30.90 9.19 -23.60
CA TRP A 165 -31.32 10.50 -24.15
C TRP A 165 -31.70 10.48 -25.64
N ILE A 166 -30.94 9.76 -26.49
CA ILE A 166 -31.25 9.60 -27.92
C ILE A 166 -32.63 8.97 -28.09
N ARG A 167 -32.90 7.89 -27.35
CA ARG A 167 -34.18 7.17 -27.40
C ARG A 167 -35.34 8.04 -26.90
N VAL A 168 -35.14 8.78 -25.80
CA VAL A 168 -36.20 9.61 -25.17
C VAL A 168 -36.50 10.84 -26.02
N ILE A 169 -35.48 11.58 -26.47
CA ILE A 169 -35.66 12.85 -27.18
C ILE A 169 -35.92 12.62 -28.67
N LEU A 170 -35.10 11.83 -29.36
CA LEU A 170 -35.13 11.72 -30.82
C LEU A 170 -36.02 10.57 -31.33
N CYS A 171 -35.90 9.37 -30.75
CA CYS A 171 -36.64 8.19 -31.25
C CYS A 171 -38.09 8.08 -30.75
N SER A 172 -38.45 8.79 -29.67
CA SER A 172 -39.80 8.72 -29.10
C SER A 172 -40.47 10.07 -28.85
N GLY A 173 -39.71 11.14 -28.58
CA GLY A 173 -40.26 12.48 -28.34
C GLY A 173 -41.30 12.95 -29.35
N PRO A 174 -40.98 13.07 -30.66
CA PRO A 174 -41.92 13.61 -31.64
C PRO A 174 -43.21 12.78 -31.77
N ARG A 175 -43.11 11.43 -31.82
CA ARG A 175 -44.31 10.58 -31.87
C ARG A 175 -45.15 10.63 -30.59
N GLN A 176 -44.53 10.81 -29.42
CA GLN A 176 -45.28 10.93 -28.16
C GLN A 176 -45.94 12.31 -27.99
N VAL A 177 -45.36 13.37 -28.55
CA VAL A 177 -46.04 14.68 -28.67
C VAL A 177 -47.28 14.58 -29.55
N VAL A 178 -47.20 13.93 -30.72
CA VAL A 178 -48.39 13.71 -31.57
C VAL A 178 -49.42 12.80 -30.88
N ASN A 179 -49.00 11.72 -30.20
CA ASN A 179 -49.89 10.89 -29.38
C ASN A 179 -50.61 11.73 -28.31
N ALA A 180 -49.92 12.65 -27.63
CA ALA A 180 -50.51 13.51 -26.61
C ALA A 180 -51.56 14.46 -27.20
N PHE A 181 -51.32 15.04 -28.39
CA PHE A 181 -52.33 15.85 -29.08
C PHE A 181 -53.54 15.03 -29.53
N THR A 182 -53.34 13.82 -30.08
CA THR A 182 -54.45 12.94 -30.45
C THR A 182 -55.24 12.46 -29.22
N ILE A 183 -54.57 12.13 -28.11
CA ILE A 183 -55.25 11.81 -26.83
C ILE A 183 -56.03 13.02 -26.30
N LYS A 184 -55.49 14.24 -26.38
CA LYS A 184 -56.19 15.47 -26.00
C LYS A 184 -57.44 15.70 -26.85
N ALA A 185 -57.34 15.56 -28.18
CA ALA A 185 -58.48 15.72 -29.08
C ALA A 185 -59.57 14.65 -28.85
N VAL A 186 -59.19 13.39 -28.61
CA VAL A 186 -60.12 12.31 -28.24
C VAL A 186 -60.72 12.54 -26.85
N TYR A 187 -59.95 13.10 -25.91
CA TYR A 187 -60.44 13.46 -24.59
C TYR A 187 -61.52 14.54 -24.68
N GLU A 188 -61.23 15.64 -25.38
CA GLU A 188 -62.13 16.78 -25.53
C GLU A 188 -63.39 16.43 -26.34
N SER A 189 -63.31 15.52 -27.32
CA SER A 189 -64.45 15.12 -28.16
C SER A 189 -65.29 13.94 -27.63
N LYS A 190 -64.69 12.94 -26.96
CA LYS A 190 -65.41 11.71 -26.52
C LYS A 190 -65.48 11.53 -24.99
N LEU A 191 -64.64 12.21 -24.20
CA LEU A 191 -64.38 11.85 -22.79
C LEU A 191 -64.46 13.03 -21.79
N ALA A 192 -64.69 14.26 -22.26
CA ALA A 192 -64.83 15.44 -21.41
C ALA A 192 -65.94 15.27 -20.36
N ILE A 193 -65.68 15.70 -19.12
CA ILE A 193 -66.59 15.60 -17.98
C ILE A 193 -66.63 16.97 -17.29
N SER A 194 -67.84 17.52 -17.15
CA SER A 194 -68.08 18.74 -16.37
C SER A 194 -68.66 18.35 -15.02
N SER A 195 -67.79 18.03 -14.05
CA SER A 195 -68.17 17.78 -12.65
C SER A 195 -67.22 18.51 -11.70
N GLN A 196 -67.76 19.08 -10.62
CA GLN A 196 -67.02 19.98 -9.72
C GLN A 196 -66.31 19.27 -8.55
N SER A 197 -66.24 17.93 -8.55
CA SER A 197 -65.54 17.16 -7.52
C SER A 197 -64.53 16.18 -8.12
N VAL A 198 -63.36 16.08 -7.49
CA VAL A 198 -62.24 15.24 -7.98
C VAL A 198 -62.64 13.77 -8.06
N GLU A 199 -63.32 13.26 -7.03
CA GLU A 199 -63.77 11.86 -6.97
C GLU A 199 -64.83 11.57 -8.05
N GLY A 200 -65.79 12.47 -8.27
CA GLY A 200 -66.81 12.35 -9.31
C GLY A 200 -66.27 12.50 -10.74
N SER A 201 -65.18 13.25 -10.93
CA SER A 201 -64.44 13.27 -12.20
C SER A 201 -63.69 11.96 -12.45
N ILE A 202 -63.10 11.34 -11.42
CA ILE A 202 -62.39 10.07 -11.55
C ILE A 202 -63.35 8.91 -11.84
N THR A 203 -64.48 8.80 -11.14
CA THR A 203 -65.46 7.73 -11.39
C THR A 203 -66.11 7.88 -12.77
N GLY A 204 -66.59 9.08 -13.11
CA GLY A 204 -67.17 9.35 -14.43
C GLY A 204 -66.20 9.11 -15.60
N PHE A 205 -64.89 9.31 -15.39
CA PHE A 205 -63.85 9.00 -16.39
C PHE A 205 -63.74 7.50 -16.64
N PHE A 206 -63.71 6.68 -15.59
CA PHE A 206 -63.71 5.22 -15.73
C PHE A 206 -65.01 4.66 -16.30
N GLU A 207 -66.17 5.24 -15.97
CA GLU A 207 -67.46 4.85 -16.55
C GLU A 207 -67.55 5.18 -18.05
N LYS A 208 -67.12 6.38 -18.47
CA LYS A 208 -67.05 6.71 -19.90
C LYS A 208 -66.04 5.86 -20.67
N ILE A 209 -64.90 5.51 -20.07
CA ILE A 209 -63.94 4.56 -20.68
C ILE A 209 -64.56 3.17 -20.82
N LYS A 210 -65.32 2.69 -19.82
CA LYS A 210 -66.03 1.41 -19.90
C LYS A 210 -67.06 1.41 -21.04
N ALA A 211 -67.89 2.44 -21.13
CA ALA A 211 -68.85 2.60 -22.24
C ALA A 211 -68.18 2.71 -23.62
N LEU A 212 -67.01 3.36 -23.72
CA LEU A 212 -66.24 3.43 -24.96
C LEU A 212 -65.64 2.05 -25.35
N ALA A 213 -65.17 1.28 -24.37
CA ALA A 213 -64.64 -0.07 -24.59
C ALA A 213 -65.71 -1.10 -24.97
N GLU A 214 -66.93 -0.96 -24.44
CA GLU A 214 -68.09 -1.79 -24.79
C GLU A 214 -68.59 -1.50 -26.21
N ASN A 215 -68.53 -0.24 -26.68
CA ASN A 215 -68.95 0.13 -28.04
C ASN A 215 -67.88 -0.13 -29.12
N ASN A 216 -66.60 0.20 -28.87
CA ASN A 216 -65.53 0.02 -29.85
C ASN A 216 -64.21 -0.43 -29.18
N TYR A 217 -64.15 -1.71 -28.80
CA TYR A 217 -62.98 -2.35 -28.17
C TYR A 217 -61.63 -2.04 -28.87
N ARG A 218 -61.62 -1.96 -30.21
CA ARG A 218 -60.40 -1.64 -30.99
C ARG A 218 -59.89 -0.22 -30.76
N GLU A 219 -60.79 0.77 -30.69
CA GLU A 219 -60.42 2.15 -30.37
C GLU A 219 -59.90 2.26 -28.93
N ALA A 220 -60.64 1.70 -27.97
CA ALA A 220 -60.29 1.75 -26.55
C ALA A 220 -58.95 1.06 -26.26
N LEU A 221 -58.68 -0.10 -26.86
CA LEU A 221 -57.40 -0.79 -26.72
C LEU A 221 -56.23 0.04 -27.27
N THR A 222 -56.40 0.71 -28.41
CA THR A 222 -55.36 1.60 -28.94
C THR A 222 -55.17 2.84 -28.07
N LEU A 223 -56.24 3.49 -27.63
CA LEU A 223 -56.17 4.69 -26.77
C LEU A 223 -55.45 4.38 -25.44
N CYS A 224 -55.75 3.24 -24.82
CA CYS A 224 -55.04 2.75 -23.64
C CYS A 224 -53.56 2.46 -23.93
N GLY A 225 -53.23 1.89 -25.09
CA GLY A 225 -51.84 1.67 -25.53
C GLY A 225 -51.06 2.96 -25.74
N MET A 226 -51.65 3.94 -26.44
CA MET A 226 -51.06 5.26 -26.66
C MET A 226 -50.80 5.96 -25.32
N CYS A 227 -51.81 6.00 -24.44
CA CYS A 227 -51.72 6.58 -23.10
C CYS A 227 -50.63 5.91 -22.24
N PHE A 228 -50.56 4.57 -22.24
CA PHE A 228 -49.52 3.83 -21.53
C PHE A 228 -48.11 4.18 -22.03
N THR A 229 -47.89 4.24 -23.34
CA THR A 229 -46.57 4.60 -23.89
C THR A 229 -46.20 6.06 -23.65
N LEU A 230 -47.19 6.96 -23.62
CA LEU A 230 -47.01 8.37 -23.24
C LEU A 230 -46.57 8.49 -21.77
N ILE A 231 -47.24 7.80 -20.85
CA ILE A 231 -46.88 7.80 -19.42
C ILE A 231 -45.45 7.27 -19.21
N VAL A 232 -45.09 6.17 -19.85
CA VAL A 232 -43.72 5.60 -19.77
C VAL A 232 -42.67 6.57 -20.35
N TRP A 233 -43.01 7.32 -21.40
CA TRP A 233 -42.16 8.37 -21.95
C TRP A 233 -42.02 9.57 -21.00
N VAL A 234 -43.11 10.06 -20.39
CA VAL A 234 -43.08 11.17 -19.42
C VAL A 234 -42.18 10.84 -18.23
N PHE A 235 -42.29 9.65 -17.63
CA PHE A 235 -41.36 9.24 -16.56
C PHE A 235 -39.90 9.18 -17.04
N SER A 236 -39.67 8.73 -18.28
CA SER A 236 -38.32 8.70 -18.87
C SER A 236 -37.75 10.10 -19.11
N ALA A 237 -38.58 11.06 -19.51
CA ALA A 237 -38.21 12.46 -19.68
C ALA A 237 -37.93 13.15 -18.33
N LEU A 238 -38.77 12.92 -17.32
CA LEU A 238 -38.56 13.45 -15.97
C LEU A 238 -37.25 12.94 -15.34
N PHE A 239 -36.91 11.66 -15.51
CA PHE A 239 -35.62 11.13 -15.04
C PHE A 239 -34.41 11.68 -15.82
N LEU A 240 -34.58 12.06 -17.09
CA LEU A 240 -33.54 12.73 -17.87
C LEU A 240 -33.33 14.19 -17.44
N ILE A 241 -34.41 14.91 -17.13
CA ILE A 241 -34.36 16.27 -16.57
C ILE A 241 -33.72 16.26 -15.18
N LEU A 242 -34.12 15.33 -14.30
CA LEU A 242 -33.54 15.17 -12.97
C LEU A 242 -32.04 14.80 -13.05
N ALA A 243 -31.65 13.96 -14.01
CA ALA A 243 -30.25 13.65 -14.28
C ALA A 243 -29.45 14.89 -14.75
N LEU A 244 -30.04 15.77 -15.55
CA LEU A 244 -29.44 17.04 -15.96
C LEU A 244 -29.27 18.01 -14.79
N ILE A 245 -30.27 18.10 -13.89
CA ILE A 245 -30.18 18.91 -12.66
C ILE A 245 -29.04 18.39 -11.76
N PHE A 246 -28.99 17.07 -11.49
CA PHE A 246 -27.88 16.48 -10.74
C PHE A 246 -26.53 16.60 -11.44
N TRP A 247 -26.49 16.65 -12.77
CA TRP A 247 -25.26 16.91 -13.52
C TRP A 247 -24.75 18.34 -13.27
N LEU A 248 -25.58 19.35 -13.53
CA LEU A 248 -25.20 20.76 -13.49
C LEU A 248 -24.91 21.26 -12.06
N PHE A 249 -25.79 20.96 -11.10
CA PHE A 249 -25.73 21.55 -9.75
C PHE A 249 -24.91 20.73 -8.74
N PHE A 250 -24.53 19.49 -9.05
CA PHE A 250 -23.86 18.59 -8.09
C PHE A 250 -22.66 17.87 -8.69
N LEU A 251 -22.86 17.03 -9.71
CA LEU A 251 -21.80 16.15 -10.23
C LEU A 251 -20.71 16.91 -11.00
N TRP A 252 -21.01 18.02 -11.66
CA TRP A 252 -20.02 18.83 -12.37
C TRP A 252 -18.93 19.38 -11.45
N HIS A 253 -19.30 19.84 -10.25
CA HIS A 253 -18.35 20.33 -9.24
C HIS A 253 -17.73 19.19 -8.41
N TRP A 254 -18.48 18.08 -8.21
CA TRP A 254 -18.06 17.00 -7.32
C TRP A 254 -17.18 15.91 -7.98
N ILE A 255 -17.20 15.76 -9.31
CA ILE A 255 -16.36 14.79 -10.02
C ILE A 255 -14.98 15.39 -10.31
N PRO A 256 -13.87 14.77 -9.84
CA PRO A 256 -12.53 15.27 -10.13
C PRO A 256 -12.20 15.23 -11.63
N SER A 257 -11.51 16.27 -12.12
CA SER A 257 -11.06 16.39 -13.51
C SER A 257 -10.15 15.26 -13.99
N SER A 258 -9.58 14.47 -13.07
CA SER A 258 -8.75 13.28 -13.35
C SER A 258 -9.47 12.12 -14.04
N ASP A 259 -10.81 12.13 -14.04
CA ASP A 259 -11.61 10.93 -14.35
C ASP A 259 -12.16 10.90 -15.80
N ASP A 260 -11.68 11.76 -16.71
CA ASP A 260 -12.26 11.96 -18.06
C ASP A 260 -13.80 12.20 -18.03
N GLY A 261 -14.30 12.75 -16.92
CA GLY A 261 -15.71 13.01 -16.65
C GLY A 261 -16.52 11.80 -16.12
N LEU A 262 -17.85 11.87 -16.28
CA LEU A 262 -18.79 10.94 -15.64
C LEU A 262 -18.52 9.46 -15.94
N SER A 263 -18.14 9.15 -17.18
CA SER A 263 -17.88 7.78 -17.63
C SER A 263 -16.69 7.14 -16.92
N GLY A 264 -15.56 7.82 -16.80
CA GLY A 264 -14.38 7.27 -16.12
C GLY A 264 -14.56 7.25 -14.61
N TYR A 265 -15.28 8.23 -14.04
CA TYR A 265 -15.69 8.18 -12.63
C TYR A 265 -16.54 6.93 -12.32
N CYS A 266 -17.55 6.65 -13.14
CA CYS A 266 -18.36 5.44 -13.01
C CYS A 266 -17.54 4.15 -13.25
N GLU A 267 -16.66 4.11 -14.26
CA GLU A 267 -15.78 2.96 -14.54
C GLU A 267 -14.84 2.66 -13.36
N ARG A 268 -14.18 3.69 -12.81
CA ARG A 268 -13.31 3.61 -11.64
C ARG A 268 -14.06 3.13 -10.38
N LYS A 269 -15.26 3.64 -10.12
CA LYS A 269 -16.07 3.24 -8.95
C LYS A 269 -16.65 1.83 -9.08
N VAL A 270 -17.16 1.43 -10.24
CA VAL A 270 -17.66 0.06 -10.46
C VAL A 270 -16.53 -0.96 -10.36
N THR A 271 -15.35 -0.66 -10.93
CA THR A 271 -14.17 -1.53 -10.80
C THR A 271 -13.72 -1.68 -9.34
N LYS A 272 -13.67 -0.59 -8.57
CA LYS A 272 -13.34 -0.64 -7.13
C LYS A 272 -14.38 -1.41 -6.31
N ALA A 273 -15.66 -1.31 -6.65
CA ALA A 273 -16.73 -2.10 -6.03
C ALA A 273 -16.61 -3.60 -6.39
N LEU A 274 -16.33 -3.92 -7.66
CA LEU A 274 -16.12 -5.28 -8.14
C LEU A 274 -14.97 -5.96 -7.41
N MET A 275 -13.77 -5.35 -7.38
CA MET A 275 -12.62 -5.91 -6.68
C MET A 275 -12.93 -6.17 -5.19
N LYS A 276 -13.57 -5.21 -4.50
CA LYS A 276 -13.98 -5.37 -3.10
C LYS A 276 -14.95 -6.53 -2.89
N ILE A 277 -15.88 -6.77 -3.83
CA ILE A 277 -16.82 -7.90 -3.78
C ILE A 277 -16.09 -9.21 -4.08
N VAL A 278 -15.21 -9.25 -5.08
CA VAL A 278 -14.41 -10.43 -5.46
C VAL A 278 -13.51 -10.85 -4.31
N THR A 279 -12.64 -9.98 -3.78
CA THR A 279 -11.76 -10.30 -2.63
C THR A 279 -12.56 -10.77 -1.42
N LYS A 280 -13.67 -10.11 -1.08
CA LYS A 280 -14.54 -10.53 0.04
C LYS A 280 -15.17 -11.91 -0.20
N THR A 281 -15.46 -12.27 -1.45
CA THR A 281 -16.07 -13.55 -1.83
C THR A 281 -15.02 -14.67 -1.87
N VAL A 282 -13.85 -14.41 -2.45
CA VAL A 282 -12.70 -15.33 -2.50
C VAL A 282 -12.21 -15.65 -1.09
N ASN A 283 -11.97 -14.65 -0.24
CA ASN A 283 -11.52 -14.89 1.15
C ASN A 283 -12.57 -15.70 1.94
N LYS A 284 -13.87 -15.48 1.67
CA LYS A 284 -14.98 -16.26 2.26
C LYS A 284 -15.11 -17.67 1.68
N ALA A 285 -14.65 -17.92 0.46
CA ALA A 285 -14.56 -19.24 -0.14
C ALA A 285 -13.35 -20.02 0.41
N LEU A 286 -12.16 -19.39 0.45
CA LEU A 286 -10.93 -19.94 1.04
C LEU A 286 -11.14 -20.34 2.50
N ALA A 287 -11.61 -19.43 3.36
CA ALA A 287 -11.87 -19.74 4.77
C ALA A 287 -12.89 -20.89 4.96
N ARG A 288 -13.84 -21.07 4.03
CA ARG A 288 -14.76 -22.23 4.02
C ARG A 288 -14.08 -23.52 3.56
N GLN A 289 -13.19 -23.44 2.57
CA GLN A 289 -12.41 -24.57 2.08
C GLN A 289 -11.41 -25.06 3.13
N GLU A 290 -10.75 -24.13 3.84
CA GLU A 290 -9.88 -24.40 4.98
C GLU A 290 -10.65 -24.97 6.15
N ALA A 291 -11.77 -24.36 6.57
CA ALA A 291 -12.63 -24.93 7.61
C ALA A 291 -13.15 -26.33 7.23
N SER A 292 -13.39 -26.61 5.94
CA SER A 292 -13.75 -27.94 5.45
C SER A 292 -12.58 -28.93 5.49
N ARG A 293 -11.37 -28.51 5.08
CA ARG A 293 -10.13 -29.30 5.17
C ARG A 293 -9.77 -29.63 6.62
N LEU A 294 -9.86 -28.66 7.53
CA LEU A 294 -9.66 -28.86 8.97
C LEU A 294 -10.70 -29.83 9.55
N ARG A 295 -11.98 -29.70 9.17
CA ARG A 295 -13.03 -30.65 9.57
C ARG A 295 -12.86 -32.05 8.97
N ALA A 296 -12.27 -32.18 7.79
CA ALA A 296 -11.90 -33.46 7.19
C ALA A 296 -10.71 -34.07 7.96
N GLY A 297 -9.60 -33.34 8.11
CA GLY A 297 -8.42 -33.79 8.85
C GLY A 297 -8.72 -34.17 10.31
N VAL A 298 -9.60 -33.44 11.00
CA VAL A 298 -10.07 -33.81 12.36
C VAL A 298 -10.92 -35.07 12.35
N LYS A 299 -11.74 -35.31 11.30
CA LYS A 299 -12.47 -36.58 11.15
C LYS A 299 -11.53 -37.74 10.83
N ASP A 300 -10.53 -37.54 9.98
CA ASP A 300 -9.59 -38.58 9.58
C ASP A 300 -8.60 -38.94 10.69
N ALA A 301 -8.08 -37.96 11.45
CA ALA A 301 -7.31 -38.19 12.67
C ALA A 301 -8.14 -38.96 13.71
N LYS A 302 -9.39 -38.53 13.95
CA LYS A 302 -10.33 -39.24 14.84
C LYS A 302 -10.70 -40.65 14.34
N ARG A 303 -10.61 -40.92 13.03
CA ARG A 303 -10.81 -42.23 12.41
C ARG A 303 -9.55 -43.13 12.49
N LYS A 304 -8.36 -42.53 12.59
CA LYS A 304 -7.08 -43.24 12.78
C LYS A 304 -6.66 -43.42 14.26
N GLY A 305 -7.32 -42.74 15.19
CA GLY A 305 -6.97 -42.75 16.62
C GLY A 305 -5.86 -41.76 17.01
N GLU A 306 -5.39 -40.95 16.06
CA GLU A 306 -4.35 -39.95 16.28
C GLU A 306 -4.91 -38.71 16.98
N LYS A 307 -4.19 -38.17 17.98
CA LYS A 307 -4.57 -36.89 18.62
C LYS A 307 -4.40 -35.75 17.60
N PRO A 308 -5.38 -34.84 17.45
CA PRO A 308 -5.31 -33.79 16.43
C PRO A 308 -4.17 -32.80 16.73
N PRO A 309 -3.46 -32.30 15.70
CA PRO A 309 -2.33 -31.40 15.89
C PRO A 309 -2.77 -30.04 16.46
N MET A 310 -2.33 -29.74 17.68
CA MET A 310 -2.50 -28.41 18.28
C MET A 310 -1.49 -27.42 17.68
N ASN A 311 -1.97 -26.49 16.85
CA ASN A 311 -1.18 -25.31 16.50
C ASN A 311 -1.18 -24.31 17.65
N ARG A 312 -0.10 -24.36 18.44
CA ARG A 312 0.49 -23.28 19.27
C ARG A 312 -0.46 -22.16 19.73
N VAL A 313 -0.97 -22.29 20.96
CA VAL A 313 -1.42 -21.14 21.77
C VAL A 313 -0.18 -20.46 22.36
N ALA A 314 -0.21 -19.13 22.52
CA ALA A 314 0.89 -18.37 23.09
C ALA A 314 1.09 -18.69 24.59
N THR A 315 2.35 -18.75 25.02
CA THR A 315 2.74 -19.07 26.41
C THR A 315 2.86 -17.80 27.26
N LEU A 316 2.11 -17.76 28.36
CA LEU A 316 2.45 -16.98 29.56
C LEU A 316 3.06 -17.92 30.62
N PRO A 317 3.91 -17.42 31.54
CA PRO A 317 4.70 -18.27 32.44
C PRO A 317 3.89 -18.82 33.61
N THR A 318 4.28 -20.01 34.09
CA THR A 318 3.71 -20.66 35.27
C THR A 318 4.79 -20.84 36.34
N LEU A 319 4.46 -20.55 37.60
CA LEU A 319 5.26 -20.89 38.78
C LEU A 319 4.83 -22.27 39.37
N PRO A 320 5.66 -22.92 40.22
CA PRO A 320 5.66 -24.38 40.33
C PRO A 320 4.56 -24.99 41.21
N ASN A 321 4.25 -26.26 40.92
CA ASN A 321 3.35 -27.10 41.72
C ASN A 321 3.96 -27.50 43.07
N ILE A 322 3.11 -27.62 44.08
CA ILE A 322 3.31 -28.51 45.23
C ILE A 322 2.12 -29.49 45.28
N SER A 323 2.37 -30.72 45.69
CA SER A 323 1.42 -31.84 45.81
C SER A 323 1.97 -32.83 46.86
N PRO A 324 1.22 -33.81 47.39
CA PRO A 324 -0.12 -34.28 47.00
C PRO A 324 -1.10 -34.53 48.18
N ALA A 325 -2.17 -35.30 47.88
CA ALA A 325 -3.04 -36.10 48.77
C ALA A 325 -4.43 -35.56 49.16
N GLY A 326 -5.42 -36.47 49.23
CA GLY A 326 -6.80 -36.23 49.67
C GLY A 326 -7.85 -36.46 48.56
N ASP A 327 -8.71 -37.47 48.73
CA ASP A 327 -9.81 -37.79 47.82
C ASP A 327 -11.09 -36.99 48.11
N GLU A 328 -11.87 -36.68 47.06
CA GLU A 328 -13.32 -37.01 46.90
C GLU A 328 -13.98 -36.14 45.79
N LYS A 329 -15.23 -36.47 45.40
CA LYS A 329 -15.89 -35.96 44.18
C LYS A 329 -16.63 -34.64 44.38
N LEU A 330 -16.63 -33.77 43.37
CA LEU A 330 -17.58 -32.66 43.21
C LEU A 330 -18.21 -32.62 41.79
N PRO A 331 -19.41 -32.02 41.61
CA PRO A 331 -20.30 -32.31 40.47
C PRO A 331 -20.24 -31.33 39.29
N ASN A 332 -20.97 -31.66 38.22
CA ASN A 332 -21.11 -30.88 36.98
C ASN A 332 -21.61 -29.43 37.20
N MET A 333 -21.02 -28.48 36.48
CA MET A 333 -21.53 -27.09 36.37
C MET A 333 -22.32 -26.86 35.07
N PRO A 334 -23.33 -25.96 35.08
CA PRO A 334 -24.07 -25.54 33.89
C PRO A 334 -23.38 -24.41 33.08
N THR A 335 -23.92 -24.12 31.91
CA THR A 335 -23.42 -23.12 30.94
C THR A 335 -23.69 -21.65 31.33
N PRO A 336 -22.73 -20.71 31.13
CA PRO A 336 -23.00 -19.27 31.26
C PRO A 336 -23.61 -18.65 30.00
N VAL A 337 -24.60 -17.76 30.18
CA VAL A 337 -25.11 -16.83 29.15
C VAL A 337 -24.42 -15.47 29.31
N ARG A 338 -24.27 -14.70 28.22
CA ARG A 338 -23.75 -13.33 28.27
C ARG A 338 -24.68 -12.39 29.06
N SER A 339 -24.11 -11.63 29.97
CA SER A 339 -24.52 -10.26 30.32
C SER A 339 -23.32 -9.51 30.91
N GLU A 340 -23.34 -8.19 30.81
CA GLU A 340 -22.18 -7.34 31.08
C GLU A 340 -21.99 -7.08 32.59
N THR A 341 -20.74 -6.93 33.04
CA THR A 341 -20.41 -6.41 34.36
C THR A 341 -19.15 -5.54 34.28
N MET A 342 -19.13 -4.45 35.04
CA MET A 342 -18.10 -3.42 35.00
C MET A 342 -16.75 -3.88 35.58
N ALA A 343 -15.68 -3.19 35.20
CA ALA A 343 -14.33 -3.44 35.71
C ALA A 343 -14.19 -3.15 37.22
N THR A 344 -13.39 -3.96 37.90
CA THR A 344 -13.02 -3.79 39.31
C THR A 344 -11.53 -4.06 39.55
N LEU A 345 -10.69 -3.06 39.26
CA LEU A 345 -9.36 -2.87 39.86
C LEU A 345 -9.12 -1.36 40.08
N PRO A 346 -8.22 -0.97 41.02
CA PRO A 346 -8.32 0.32 41.71
C PRO A 346 -7.73 1.51 40.94
N PRO A 347 -8.14 2.75 41.29
CA PRO A 347 -7.48 3.96 40.82
C PRO A 347 -6.08 4.08 41.43
N TYR A 348 -5.07 4.26 40.58
CA TYR A 348 -3.72 4.63 41.03
C TYR A 348 -3.69 6.14 41.29
N THR A 349 -3.21 6.55 42.47
CA THR A 349 -3.14 7.97 42.86
C THR A 349 -1.88 8.62 42.33
N SER A 350 -1.95 9.92 42.02
CA SER A 350 -0.75 10.75 41.85
C SER A 350 -0.99 12.19 42.31
N ARG A 351 0.10 12.79 42.84
CA ARG A 351 0.21 14.14 43.42
C ARG A 351 -0.46 14.38 44.80
N PRO A 352 0.06 15.35 45.59
CA PRO A 352 0.19 15.17 47.04
C PRO A 352 -0.76 16.02 47.89
N SER A 353 -0.71 15.79 49.21
CA SER A 353 -1.47 16.45 50.26
C SER A 353 -0.89 17.80 50.72
N THR A 354 -1.77 18.70 51.17
CA THR A 354 -1.53 19.80 52.15
C THR A 354 -2.92 20.30 52.62
N PRO A 355 -3.09 20.95 53.80
CA PRO A 355 -4.10 20.45 54.76
C PRO A 355 -5.09 21.48 55.34
N GLY A 356 -6.11 20.98 56.06
CA GLY A 356 -7.09 21.77 56.85
C GLY A 356 -8.55 21.43 56.46
N ALA A 357 -9.24 20.43 57.02
CA ALA A 357 -9.64 20.17 58.42
C ALA A 357 -10.91 20.91 58.89
N MET A 358 -12.06 20.22 58.88
CA MET A 358 -12.91 19.99 60.07
C MET A 358 -14.06 18.99 59.79
N GLU A 359 -14.59 18.39 60.85
CA GLU A 359 -15.63 17.34 60.89
C GLU A 359 -17.01 17.97 61.24
N MET A 360 -18.18 17.31 61.39
CA MET A 360 -18.60 15.90 61.41
C MET A 360 -20.15 15.77 61.20
N ASN A 361 -20.67 14.53 61.13
CA ASN A 361 -22.03 14.07 61.51
C ASN A 361 -23.26 14.17 60.56
N ASN A 362 -23.44 13.09 59.77
CA ASN A 362 -24.50 12.06 59.93
C ASN A 362 -26.00 12.47 60.15
N MET A 363 -26.90 12.07 59.22
CA MET A 363 -27.71 10.82 59.35
C MET A 363 -28.71 10.53 58.18
N GLU A 364 -28.97 9.23 57.93
CA GLU A 364 -30.13 8.55 57.25
C GLU A 364 -30.50 8.91 55.77
N LYS A 365 -30.44 8.01 54.75
CA LYS A 365 -31.26 6.79 54.38
C LYS A 365 -32.65 7.11 53.75
N ARG A 366 -33.17 6.50 52.66
CA ARG A 366 -32.63 5.54 51.62
C ARG A 366 -33.66 5.29 50.45
N ARG A 367 -33.24 5.41 49.15
CA ARG A 367 -33.81 4.75 47.90
C ARG A 367 -35.29 5.05 47.48
N PRO A 368 -35.82 4.61 46.29
CA PRO A 368 -35.23 4.27 44.96
C PRO A 368 -35.94 4.99 43.74
N PRO A 369 -35.51 4.78 42.46
CA PRO A 369 -36.19 5.29 41.25
C PRO A 369 -36.95 4.22 40.39
N PRO A 370 -37.96 4.60 39.57
CA PRO A 370 -38.77 3.66 38.74
C PRO A 370 -38.53 3.71 37.21
N SER A 371 -39.15 2.77 36.48
CA SER A 371 -39.19 2.66 35.00
C SER A 371 -40.62 2.84 34.43
N ARG A 372 -40.79 3.01 33.10
CA ARG A 372 -42.07 3.45 32.49
C ARG A 372 -42.68 2.50 31.43
N VAL A 373 -44.01 2.36 31.51
CA VAL A 373 -44.97 1.76 30.56
C VAL A 373 -46.26 2.62 30.66
N GLY A 374 -47.19 2.75 29.70
CA GLY A 374 -47.28 2.28 28.32
C GLY A 374 -48.75 1.98 27.94
N THR A 375 -49.20 2.33 26.73
CA THR A 375 -50.62 2.28 26.31
C THR A 375 -50.81 1.80 24.86
N GLY A 376 -52.03 1.34 24.54
CA GLY A 376 -52.42 0.78 23.23
C GLY A 376 -53.94 0.58 23.11
N LEU A 377 -54.38 -0.38 22.27
CA LEU A 377 -55.74 -0.57 21.73
C LEU A 377 -56.07 0.46 20.62
N SER A 378 -56.76 0.13 19.53
CA SER A 378 -57.85 -0.85 19.32
C SER A 378 -57.72 -1.70 18.03
N SER A 379 -58.73 -2.55 17.73
CA SER A 379 -58.71 -3.49 16.60
C SER A 379 -60.07 -3.72 15.94
N THR A 380 -60.17 -3.52 14.61
CA THR A 380 -61.31 -3.99 13.78
C THR A 380 -60.90 -4.13 12.29
N SER A 381 -61.78 -4.76 11.51
CA SER A 381 -61.44 -5.48 10.27
C SER A 381 -61.48 -4.68 8.95
N TYR A 382 -60.72 -5.23 7.97
CA TYR A 382 -61.04 -5.32 6.52
C TYR A 382 -60.77 -4.16 5.54
N SER A 383 -60.30 -4.58 4.35
CA SER A 383 -60.36 -3.93 3.04
C SER A 383 -59.38 -2.78 2.71
N SER A 384 -59.40 -2.38 1.44
CA SER A 384 -58.27 -1.76 0.74
C SER A 384 -58.62 -0.50 -0.07
N ARG A 385 -57.80 0.55 0.07
CA ARG A 385 -57.35 1.44 -1.02
C ARG A 385 -56.30 2.47 -0.54
N ALA A 386 -55.50 2.94 -1.50
CA ALA A 386 -54.68 4.17 -1.43
C ALA A 386 -55.50 5.33 -2.09
N PRO A 387 -55.08 6.62 -2.10
CA PRO A 387 -53.70 7.11 -1.93
C PRO A 387 -53.52 8.45 -1.16
N LEU A 388 -52.28 8.95 -1.19
CA LEU A 388 -51.84 10.32 -0.83
C LEU A 388 -52.29 11.35 -1.89
N VAL A 389 -52.60 12.60 -1.50
CA VAL A 389 -51.98 13.85 -2.04
C VAL A 389 -52.19 15.05 -1.07
N SER A 390 -51.37 16.11 -1.23
CA SER A 390 -51.53 17.49 -0.70
C SER A 390 -51.26 17.67 0.82
N SER A 391 -50.77 18.81 1.34
CA SER A 391 -50.49 20.15 0.75
C SER A 391 -49.08 20.68 1.15
N ALA A 392 -48.74 21.91 0.74
CA ALA A 392 -47.45 22.58 1.02
C ALA A 392 -47.56 23.69 2.10
N SER A 393 -46.45 24.43 2.34
CA SER A 393 -46.31 25.69 3.11
C SER A 393 -46.60 25.60 4.64
N GLU A 394 -46.02 26.42 5.54
CA GLU A 394 -45.06 27.54 5.40
C GLU A 394 -44.10 27.70 6.61
N MET A 395 -43.48 28.88 6.80
CA MET A 395 -42.41 29.17 7.77
C MET A 395 -42.90 29.60 9.18
N GLY A 396 -41.99 29.60 10.16
CA GLY A 396 -42.20 30.24 11.47
C GLY A 396 -40.95 30.25 12.37
N HIS A 397 -40.67 31.38 13.04
CA HIS A 397 -39.58 31.51 14.03
C HIS A 397 -40.06 31.24 15.46
N GLY A 398 -39.16 30.87 16.37
CA GLY A 398 -39.40 30.97 17.82
C GLY A 398 -38.36 30.26 18.71
N ARG A 399 -37.92 30.94 19.78
CA ARG A 399 -37.32 30.32 20.98
C ARG A 399 -38.27 30.59 22.15
N SER A 400 -38.50 29.63 23.05
CA SER A 400 -38.08 29.76 24.45
C SER A 400 -38.28 28.48 25.27
N GLU A 401 -37.50 28.42 26.37
CA GLU A 401 -37.73 27.85 27.71
C GLU A 401 -38.53 26.56 27.99
N SER A 402 -38.12 25.91 29.07
CA SER A 402 -38.78 24.78 29.74
C SER A 402 -39.23 25.16 31.15
N PRO A 403 -40.25 24.48 31.70
CA PRO A 403 -40.07 23.94 33.05
C PRO A 403 -40.69 22.56 33.31
N GLN A 404 -40.31 22.00 34.47
CA GLN A 404 -40.79 20.79 35.16
C GLN A 404 -41.88 21.14 36.21
N PRO A 405 -42.40 20.21 37.06
CA PRO A 405 -42.80 18.79 36.92
C PRO A 405 -44.20 18.52 37.59
N HIS A 406 -44.49 17.29 38.05
CA HIS A 406 -45.07 16.89 39.38
C HIS A 406 -45.93 15.58 39.37
N LEU A 407 -45.66 14.66 40.33
CA LEU A 407 -46.51 13.74 41.17
C LEU A 407 -47.93 13.27 40.71
N SER A 408 -48.58 12.15 41.13
CA SER A 408 -48.33 10.82 41.80
C SER A 408 -49.73 10.12 42.02
N ASN A 409 -50.04 8.92 42.58
CA ASN A 409 -49.37 7.70 43.10
C ASN A 409 -50.41 6.54 43.37
N LEU A 410 -50.00 5.24 43.40
CA LEU A 410 -50.68 4.04 44.03
C LEU A 410 -52.08 3.58 43.46
N ASP A 411 -52.62 2.35 43.53
CA ASP A 411 -52.23 0.92 43.82
C ASP A 411 -53.41 -0.03 43.30
N TYR A 412 -53.67 -1.34 43.56
CA TYR A 412 -53.27 -2.43 44.50
C TYR A 412 -53.56 -3.88 43.91
N ASP A 413 -53.36 -4.98 44.68
CA ASP A 413 -53.44 -6.44 44.34
C ASP A 413 -54.83 -7.13 44.06
N ARG A 414 -54.84 -8.28 43.33
CA ARG A 414 -55.33 -9.60 43.84
C ARG A 414 -55.14 -10.89 42.96
N TYR A 415 -54.59 -11.92 43.62
CA TYR A 415 -54.65 -13.41 43.53
C TYR A 415 -55.38 -14.25 42.42
N ASN A 416 -54.60 -15.05 41.65
CA ASN A 416 -54.33 -16.53 41.77
C ASN A 416 -55.35 -17.68 41.44
N GLN A 417 -54.82 -18.81 40.89
CA GLN A 417 -55.35 -20.22 40.76
C GLN A 417 -56.55 -20.49 39.80
N SER A 418 -56.81 -21.67 39.16
CA SER A 418 -56.29 -23.07 39.11
C SER A 418 -56.94 -23.82 37.87
N ARG A 419 -56.83 -25.11 37.44
CA ARG A 419 -56.17 -26.42 37.79
C ARG A 419 -56.32 -27.50 36.64
N THR A 420 -55.33 -28.42 36.41
CA THR A 420 -55.43 -29.90 35.99
C THR A 420 -56.23 -30.39 34.73
N THR A 421 -56.09 -31.57 34.06
CA THR A 421 -55.15 -32.76 33.99
C THR A 421 -55.48 -33.78 32.85
N MET A 422 -54.46 -34.50 32.31
CA MET A 422 -54.43 -35.92 31.80
C MET A 422 -55.31 -36.35 30.59
N ASN A 423 -55.04 -37.44 29.84
CA ASN A 423 -54.01 -38.52 29.93
C ASN A 423 -53.29 -38.77 28.53
N SER A 424 -52.91 -39.93 27.94
CA SER A 424 -53.06 -41.39 28.17
C SER A 424 -51.85 -42.21 27.59
N THR A 425 -52.01 -43.52 27.24
CA THR A 425 -50.99 -44.50 26.72
C THR A 425 -51.74 -45.73 26.07
N PRO A 426 -51.19 -46.93 25.67
CA PRO A 426 -49.94 -47.65 26.05
C PRO A 426 -49.16 -48.51 24.99
N GLY A 427 -48.01 -49.08 25.39
CA GLY A 427 -47.46 -50.39 24.92
C GLY A 427 -46.50 -50.41 23.70
N ASN A 428 -45.63 -51.42 23.49
CA ASN A 428 -45.14 -52.48 24.40
C ASN A 428 -43.77 -53.09 23.91
N TYR A 429 -43.21 -54.05 24.64
CA TYR A 429 -41.92 -54.75 24.44
C TYR A 429 -41.67 -55.36 23.02
N GLY A 430 -40.38 -55.50 22.63
CA GLY A 430 -39.94 -56.22 21.42
C GLY A 430 -39.08 -57.48 21.73
N PRO A 431 -38.41 -58.11 20.73
CA PRO A 431 -37.49 -59.23 21.00
C PRO A 431 -36.10 -59.18 20.30
N GLN A 432 -35.14 -59.85 20.96
CA GLN A 432 -34.01 -60.66 20.41
C GLN A 432 -32.91 -60.06 19.50
N GLN A 433 -31.66 -60.20 19.98
CA GLN A 433 -30.49 -60.59 19.17
C GLN A 433 -30.57 -62.09 18.81
N PRO A 434 -29.99 -62.59 17.70
CA PRO A 434 -28.54 -62.88 17.64
C PRO A 434 -27.89 -62.77 16.22
N LEU A 435 -26.70 -63.39 16.09
CA LEU A 435 -26.00 -63.82 14.86
C LEU A 435 -25.09 -62.81 14.12
N ARG A 436 -23.81 -62.80 14.53
CA ARG A 436 -22.68 -63.09 13.61
C ARG A 436 -22.78 -64.56 13.13
N PRO A 437 -22.17 -65.02 12.01
CA PRO A 437 -20.91 -64.52 11.42
C PRO A 437 -20.86 -64.52 9.86
N MET A 438 -19.64 -64.41 9.30
CA MET A 438 -19.06 -65.08 8.09
C MET A 438 -20.02 -65.74 7.06
N LEU A 439 -19.79 -65.77 5.73
CA LEU A 439 -18.59 -65.66 4.88
C LEU A 439 -19.04 -65.54 3.39
N SER A 440 -18.09 -65.55 2.43
CA SER A 440 -18.23 -65.82 0.96
C SER A 440 -17.48 -64.76 0.11
N THR A 441 -16.16 -64.90 -0.03
CA THR A 441 -15.47 -65.51 -1.22
C THR A 441 -15.38 -64.58 -2.44
N SER A 442 -14.65 -65.03 -3.46
CA SER A 442 -14.50 -64.40 -4.78
C SER A 442 -15.85 -64.14 -5.47
N SER A 443 -15.83 -63.37 -6.56
CA SER A 443 -16.68 -63.70 -7.71
C SER A 443 -16.32 -65.14 -8.15
N MET A 444 -17.08 -66.11 -7.66
CA MET A 444 -16.97 -67.59 -7.81
C MET A 444 -15.85 -68.10 -8.76
N SER A 445 -14.92 -68.98 -8.36
CA SER A 445 -14.98 -69.91 -7.22
C SER A 445 -13.64 -70.64 -6.90
N ARG A 446 -13.57 -71.24 -5.69
CA ARG A 446 -12.76 -72.41 -5.23
C ARG A 446 -11.26 -72.29 -4.87
N PHE A 447 -10.92 -73.16 -3.89
CA PHE A 447 -9.62 -73.68 -3.40
C PHE A 447 -8.64 -72.80 -2.57
N THR A 448 -8.93 -72.78 -1.26
CA THR A 448 -8.05 -73.19 -0.12
C THR A 448 -6.73 -72.48 0.22
N GLU A 449 -6.74 -71.90 1.43
CA GLU A 449 -5.76 -72.04 2.52
C GLU A 449 -4.47 -71.18 2.58
N THR A 450 -3.96 -71.12 3.83
CA THR A 450 -2.85 -70.34 4.41
C THR A 450 -2.16 -71.23 5.46
N PRO A 451 -0.97 -70.96 6.04
CA PRO A 451 -0.10 -69.77 5.92
C PRO A 451 1.43 -70.09 5.79
N ALA A 452 2.28 -69.07 5.99
CA ALA A 452 3.70 -69.16 6.40
C ALA A 452 4.73 -69.52 5.27
N PRO A 453 6.05 -69.74 5.54
CA PRO A 453 7.08 -68.82 5.02
C PRO A 453 8.24 -69.49 4.22
N MET A 454 9.29 -68.71 3.94
CA MET A 454 10.61 -69.05 3.35
C MET A 454 10.80 -68.94 1.81
N ASN A 455 11.57 -67.91 1.43
CA ASN A 455 12.85 -67.96 0.69
C ASN A 455 12.96 -68.33 -0.84
N GLU A 456 13.93 -67.66 -1.47
CA GLU A 456 14.76 -68.00 -2.66
C GLU A 456 14.23 -68.08 -4.13
N ASN A 457 15.02 -67.41 -5.01
CA ASN A 457 15.37 -67.69 -6.44
C ASN A 457 14.35 -67.58 -7.62
N MET A 458 14.59 -66.56 -8.49
CA MET A 458 14.86 -66.55 -9.96
C MET A 458 14.30 -67.64 -10.95
N PRO A 459 14.23 -67.42 -12.31
CA PRO A 459 14.20 -66.18 -13.13
C PRO A 459 13.25 -66.20 -14.40
N TYR A 460 13.40 -65.19 -15.29
CA TYR A 460 13.10 -65.00 -16.75
C TYR A 460 13.02 -66.24 -17.74
N PRO A 461 12.66 -66.15 -19.08
CA PRO A 461 12.29 -65.01 -19.97
C PRO A 461 10.96 -65.13 -20.87
N PRO A 462 10.88 -65.19 -22.25
CA PRO A 462 10.16 -64.15 -23.06
C PRO A 462 9.10 -64.63 -24.17
N PRO A 463 8.88 -64.09 -25.42
CA PRO A 463 7.54 -63.93 -26.11
C PRO A 463 7.47 -64.58 -27.56
N PRO A 464 6.82 -64.10 -28.70
CA PRO A 464 5.82 -63.03 -29.05
C PRO A 464 4.77 -63.30 -30.22
N ARG A 465 3.97 -62.27 -30.63
CA ARG A 465 3.37 -61.91 -31.99
C ARG A 465 2.15 -62.65 -32.68
N ALA A 466 1.07 -61.87 -32.95
CA ALA A 466 0.24 -61.72 -34.21
C ALA A 466 -0.55 -62.93 -34.83
N PRO A 467 -1.39 -62.86 -35.94
CA PRO A 467 -1.78 -61.74 -36.85
C PRO A 467 -3.25 -61.63 -37.41
N SER A 468 -3.49 -60.52 -38.15
CA SER A 468 -4.48 -60.02 -39.17
C SER A 468 -5.71 -60.75 -39.79
N ALA A 469 -6.79 -59.94 -39.99
CA ALA A 469 -7.65 -59.71 -41.19
C ALA A 469 -8.37 -58.32 -41.03
N ARG A 470 -8.92 -57.50 -41.97
CA ARG A 470 -9.31 -57.45 -43.42
C ARG A 470 -10.60 -58.15 -43.88
N PRO A 471 -11.37 -57.64 -44.90
CA PRO A 471 -11.29 -56.38 -45.69
C PRO A 471 -12.43 -55.37 -45.27
N MET A 472 -13.09 -54.44 -46.02
CA MET A 472 -13.11 -53.99 -47.45
C MET A 472 -13.60 -52.51 -47.60
N ASP A 473 -14.24 -52.11 -48.72
CA ASP A 473 -14.32 -50.75 -49.33
C ASP A 473 -15.78 -50.42 -49.84
N GLY A 474 -16.19 -49.26 -50.40
CA GLY A 474 -15.52 -48.02 -50.87
C GLY A 474 -16.48 -46.97 -51.54
N PHE A 475 -16.03 -46.29 -52.61
CA PHE A 475 -16.65 -45.22 -53.46
C PHE A 475 -16.69 -43.74 -52.97
N SER A 476 -16.71 -42.79 -53.93
CA SER A 476 -15.96 -41.53 -53.87
C SER A 476 -16.49 -40.38 -54.75
N GLN A 477 -16.23 -39.11 -54.37
CA GLN A 477 -16.01 -38.00 -55.34
C GLN A 477 -15.31 -36.76 -54.72
N SER A 478 -14.93 -35.80 -55.55
CA SER A 478 -14.16 -34.58 -55.26
C SER A 478 -14.47 -33.50 -56.33
N ASN A 479 -14.04 -32.24 -56.30
CA ASN A 479 -13.06 -31.51 -55.45
C ASN A 479 -13.56 -30.02 -55.29
N GLU A 480 -12.83 -28.92 -55.02
CA GLU A 480 -11.38 -28.61 -54.92
C GLU A 480 -11.09 -27.36 -54.03
N SER A 481 -9.84 -26.89 -54.13
CA SER A 481 -9.16 -25.67 -53.64
C SER A 481 -9.92 -24.32 -53.71
N PHE A 482 -9.70 -23.35 -52.81
CA PHE A 482 -8.46 -22.53 -52.77
C PHE A 482 -8.11 -21.84 -51.42
N ARG A 483 -6.80 -21.76 -51.13
CA ARG A 483 -6.03 -20.90 -50.21
C ARG A 483 -6.46 -20.64 -48.74
N SER A 484 -5.47 -20.75 -47.86
CA SER A 484 -5.32 -19.99 -46.60
C SER A 484 -3.82 -19.87 -46.26
N SER A 485 -3.43 -18.93 -45.39
CA SER A 485 -2.02 -18.72 -44.99
C SER A 485 -1.89 -18.42 -43.48
N PRO A 486 -0.73 -18.70 -42.84
CA PRO A 486 -0.69 -19.02 -41.41
C PRO A 486 -0.27 -17.86 -40.49
N ALA A 487 -0.34 -18.11 -39.18
CA ALA A 487 0.10 -17.22 -38.10
C ALA A 487 1.37 -17.76 -37.39
N PRO A 488 2.15 -16.91 -36.69
CA PRO A 488 3.39 -17.31 -36.01
C PRO A 488 3.17 -17.82 -34.57
N THR A 489 4.05 -18.70 -34.08
CA THR A 489 4.11 -19.18 -32.68
C THR A 489 5.57 -19.30 -32.18
N LEU A 490 5.73 -19.46 -30.86
CA LEU A 490 7.02 -19.36 -30.15
C LEU A 490 7.90 -20.62 -30.29
N PRO A 491 9.24 -20.50 -30.15
CA PRO A 491 10.13 -21.63 -29.95
C PRO A 491 10.21 -22.06 -28.47
N GLN A 492 10.30 -23.36 -28.23
CA GLN A 492 10.86 -23.93 -26.99
C GLN A 492 12.32 -24.36 -27.24
N TYR A 493 13.10 -24.47 -26.17
CA TYR A 493 14.44 -25.07 -26.19
C TYR A 493 14.36 -26.49 -25.63
N GLU A 494 15.13 -27.41 -26.20
CA GLU A 494 15.32 -28.77 -25.69
C GLU A 494 16.82 -29.13 -25.69
N ALA A 495 17.21 -30.15 -24.93
CA ALA A 495 18.59 -30.34 -24.48
C ALA A 495 19.46 -31.20 -25.43
N TYR A 496 20.79 -31.15 -25.23
CA TYR A 496 21.75 -32.04 -25.90
C TYR A 496 22.90 -32.44 -24.96
N ASN A 497 23.23 -33.74 -24.94
CA ASN A 497 24.34 -34.38 -24.21
C ASN A 497 24.36 -35.89 -24.57
N PRO A 498 25.48 -36.63 -24.47
CA PRO A 498 26.89 -36.31 -24.71
C PRO A 498 27.48 -37.17 -25.87
N ASP A 499 28.81 -37.33 -25.89
CA ASP A 499 29.61 -38.37 -26.57
C ASP A 499 29.66 -38.40 -28.11
N ASP A 500 30.82 -37.99 -28.66
CA ASP A 500 31.69 -38.96 -29.35
C ASP A 500 33.18 -38.55 -29.30
N ARG A 501 34.11 -39.48 -29.59
CA ARG A 501 35.58 -39.32 -29.54
C ARG A 501 36.23 -39.56 -30.91
N ALA A 502 37.09 -38.65 -31.38
CA ALA A 502 38.24 -39.02 -32.22
C ALA A 502 39.36 -37.96 -32.27
N THR A 503 40.59 -38.44 -32.40
CA THR A 503 41.88 -37.75 -32.36
C THR A 503 42.43 -37.27 -33.72
N GLN A 504 43.40 -36.34 -33.65
CA GLN A 504 44.61 -36.18 -34.50
C GLN A 504 44.58 -35.38 -35.84
N THR A 505 45.34 -34.25 -35.82
CA THR A 505 46.34 -33.78 -36.83
C THR A 505 45.86 -33.26 -38.21
N PRO A 506 46.73 -32.65 -39.07
CA PRO A 506 47.49 -31.42 -38.79
C PRO A 506 47.60 -30.39 -39.96
N THR A 507 48.29 -29.27 -39.69
CA THR A 507 49.04 -28.39 -40.65
C THR A 507 48.30 -27.44 -41.61
N GLU A 508 49.08 -26.44 -42.08
CA GLU A 508 48.68 -25.15 -42.68
C GLU A 508 48.87 -25.09 -44.23
N ASN A 509 48.57 -23.90 -44.81
CA ASN A 509 49.02 -23.39 -46.14
C ASN A 509 48.32 -24.03 -47.39
N THR A 510 48.28 -23.45 -48.61
CA THR A 510 48.97 -22.27 -49.20
C THR A 510 48.20 -21.65 -50.40
N TYR A 511 48.08 -20.31 -50.46
CA TYR A 511 48.20 -19.38 -51.62
C TYR A 511 47.58 -19.65 -53.04
N TRP A 512 46.61 -18.78 -53.42
CA TRP A 512 46.50 -17.90 -54.63
C TRP A 512 46.39 -18.39 -56.11
N VAL A 513 45.87 -17.46 -56.96
CA VAL A 513 45.84 -17.36 -58.46
C VAL A 513 44.65 -18.06 -59.17
N GLU A 514 43.89 -17.50 -60.13
CA GLU A 514 43.76 -16.11 -60.69
C GLU A 514 42.27 -15.60 -60.62
N GLN A 515 41.45 -15.14 -61.60
CA GLN A 515 41.56 -14.85 -63.05
C GLN A 515 40.64 -13.69 -63.55
N GLN A 516 40.74 -13.41 -64.86
CA GLN A 516 40.24 -12.34 -65.75
C GLN A 516 38.83 -12.61 -66.37
N ARG A 517 38.06 -11.73 -67.06
CA ARG A 517 38.05 -10.30 -67.55
C ARG A 517 36.65 -10.02 -68.23
N PRO A 518 36.36 -8.93 -69.01
CA PRO A 518 36.52 -7.47 -68.80
C PRO A 518 35.29 -6.60 -69.27
N LEU A 519 35.24 -5.29 -68.94
CA LEU A 519 35.12 -4.16 -69.91
C LEU A 519 35.18 -2.77 -69.21
N ASN A 520 35.27 -1.68 -69.98
CA ASN A 520 35.97 -0.42 -69.63
C ASN A 520 35.54 0.74 -70.57
N PRO A 521 36.13 1.97 -70.59
CA PRO A 521 36.70 2.89 -69.55
C PRO A 521 36.07 4.32 -69.71
N PRO A 522 36.70 5.49 -69.37
CA PRO A 522 37.84 5.89 -68.50
C PRO A 522 37.32 6.85 -67.37
N VAL A 523 37.92 7.92 -66.79
CA VAL A 523 39.17 8.77 -66.68
C VAL A 523 39.02 9.52 -65.31
N ARG A 524 39.89 10.32 -64.64
CA ARG A 524 41.35 10.67 -64.47
C ARG A 524 41.36 11.69 -63.28
N SER A 525 42.44 12.06 -62.55
CA SER A 525 43.72 11.46 -62.15
C SER A 525 44.53 12.46 -61.29
N ALA A 526 45.47 11.99 -60.44
CA ALA A 526 46.58 12.74 -59.78
C ALA A 526 46.24 13.62 -58.53
N THR A 527 47.06 13.76 -57.47
CA THR A 527 48.33 13.09 -57.01
C THR A 527 48.65 13.47 -55.53
N GLY A 528 49.33 12.62 -54.72
CA GLY A 528 50.00 13.02 -53.45
C GLY A 528 50.00 11.98 -52.29
N PRO A 529 51.09 11.72 -51.50
CA PRO A 529 51.16 10.59 -50.55
C PRO A 529 51.73 10.83 -49.10
N ILE A 530 51.87 9.72 -48.33
CA ILE A 530 52.64 9.45 -47.07
C ILE A 530 52.01 9.93 -45.68
N PRO A 531 52.47 9.51 -44.45
CA PRO A 531 51.75 8.48 -43.66
C PRO A 531 51.36 8.83 -42.16
N PRO A 532 51.45 7.96 -41.12
CA PRO A 532 50.38 7.78 -40.12
C PRO A 532 50.48 8.64 -38.84
N ARG A 533 49.46 8.60 -37.98
CA ARG A 533 49.47 9.15 -36.60
C ARG A 533 48.76 8.26 -35.57
N GLY A 534 49.37 8.12 -34.40
CA GLY A 534 48.70 7.72 -33.16
C GLY A 534 48.12 8.93 -32.39
N PRO A 535 47.45 8.71 -31.25
CA PRO A 535 46.73 9.76 -30.53
C PRO A 535 47.64 10.65 -29.67
N GLN A 536 47.40 11.97 -29.72
CA GLN A 536 47.91 12.96 -28.77
C GLN A 536 46.80 13.98 -28.45
N TYR A 537 46.63 14.30 -27.16
CA TYR A 537 45.96 15.52 -26.66
C TYR A 537 46.78 16.77 -27.07
N PRO A 538 46.27 18.03 -27.08
CA PRO A 538 45.34 18.67 -26.11
C PRO A 538 44.37 19.69 -26.80
N PRO A 539 43.94 20.87 -26.25
CA PRO A 539 43.91 21.39 -24.88
C PRO A 539 42.54 21.98 -24.41
N GLN A 540 42.49 22.41 -23.14
CA GLN A 540 41.43 23.29 -22.59
C GLN A 540 41.57 24.75 -23.09
N ARG A 541 40.50 25.55 -22.95
CA ARG A 541 40.60 27.01 -22.79
C ARG A 541 39.44 27.61 -22.00
N ASN A 542 39.73 28.34 -20.93
CA ASN A 542 38.76 29.20 -20.24
C ASN A 542 38.49 30.47 -21.06
N MET A 543 37.29 31.06 -20.92
CA MET A 543 37.01 32.48 -21.12
C MET A 543 35.70 32.86 -20.41
N THR A 544 35.69 34.03 -19.77
CA THR A 544 34.52 34.64 -19.12
C THR A 544 33.64 35.44 -20.09
N ALA A 545 32.50 35.94 -19.58
CA ALA A 545 31.49 36.81 -20.20
C ALA A 545 30.33 36.11 -20.97
N PRO A 546 29.08 36.60 -20.82
CA PRO A 546 27.89 35.97 -21.39
C PRO A 546 27.66 36.33 -22.87
N ARG A 547 26.98 35.44 -23.61
CA ARG A 547 26.45 35.74 -24.95
C ARG A 547 25.00 36.27 -24.86
N PRO A 548 24.61 37.27 -25.66
CA PRO A 548 23.22 37.72 -25.74
C PRO A 548 22.33 36.67 -26.43
N LEU A 549 21.06 36.64 -26.04
CA LEU A 549 20.05 35.73 -26.58
C LEU A 549 19.68 36.09 -28.03
N ARG A 550 19.50 35.07 -28.87
CA ARG A 550 18.76 35.21 -30.13
C ARG A 550 17.26 35.03 -29.86
N PRO A 551 16.36 35.91 -30.35
CA PRO A 551 14.94 35.64 -30.30
C PRO A 551 14.58 34.49 -31.24
N VAL A 552 13.88 33.48 -30.73
CA VAL A 552 13.28 32.41 -31.55
C VAL A 552 11.88 32.84 -31.95
N SER A 553 11.58 32.83 -33.24
CA SER A 553 10.28 33.23 -33.78
C SER A 553 9.18 32.23 -33.38
N ALA A 554 8.29 32.62 -32.47
CA ALA A 554 7.09 31.84 -32.15
C ALA A 554 6.11 31.85 -33.33
N ARG A 555 5.51 30.69 -33.64
CA ARG A 555 4.31 30.61 -34.47
C ARG A 555 3.07 30.87 -33.60
N PRO A 556 2.08 31.65 -34.05
CA PRO A 556 0.83 31.81 -33.31
C PRO A 556 -0.01 30.51 -33.33
N PRO A 557 -0.68 30.16 -32.22
CA PRO A 557 -1.70 29.11 -32.21
C PRO A 557 -3.00 29.58 -32.90
N PRO A 558 -3.91 28.66 -33.29
CA PRO A 558 -5.17 29.02 -33.95
C PRO A 558 -6.12 29.77 -33.00
N LEU A 559 -6.78 30.80 -33.53
CA LEU A 559 -7.73 31.64 -32.81
C LEU A 559 -9.01 30.86 -32.44
N ALA A 560 -9.34 30.81 -31.15
CA ALA A 560 -10.66 30.41 -30.67
C ALA A 560 -11.58 31.65 -30.59
N LEU A 561 -12.79 31.56 -31.13
CA LEU A 561 -13.69 32.72 -31.32
C LEU A 561 -14.40 33.20 -30.02
N THR A 562 -14.00 32.69 -28.85
CA THR A 562 -14.69 32.90 -27.56
C THR A 562 -14.23 34.16 -26.83
N ASP A 563 -12.95 34.50 -26.94
CA ASP A 563 -12.33 35.44 -26.00
C ASP A 563 -12.64 36.91 -26.37
N LEU A 564 -12.97 37.16 -27.64
CA LEU A 564 -13.30 38.48 -28.18
C LEU A 564 -14.56 39.08 -27.53
N LEU A 565 -15.55 38.25 -27.18
CA LEU A 565 -16.82 38.72 -26.60
C LEU A 565 -16.70 39.10 -25.12
N VAL A 566 -15.73 38.52 -24.39
CA VAL A 566 -15.48 38.84 -22.98
C VAL A 566 -14.63 40.10 -22.86
N ASP A 567 -13.62 40.25 -23.72
CA ASP A 567 -12.75 41.43 -23.76
C ASP A 567 -13.51 42.71 -24.16
N MET A 568 -14.46 42.62 -25.10
CA MET A 568 -15.34 43.75 -25.44
C MET A 568 -16.26 44.16 -24.28
N ALA A 569 -16.79 43.22 -23.50
CA ALA A 569 -17.64 43.53 -22.35
C ALA A 569 -16.87 44.23 -21.21
N LEU A 570 -15.65 43.76 -20.91
CA LEU A 570 -14.80 44.37 -19.87
C LEU A 570 -14.24 45.74 -20.28
N LYS A 571 -13.87 45.95 -21.55
CA LYS A 571 -13.41 47.26 -22.03
C LYS A 571 -14.53 48.30 -22.07
N GLY A 572 -15.79 47.89 -22.29
CA GLY A 572 -16.94 48.79 -22.19
C GLY A 572 -17.19 49.36 -20.79
N MET A 573 -16.95 48.58 -19.73
CA MET A 573 -17.20 49.01 -18.34
C MET A 573 -16.09 49.89 -17.74
N ILE A 574 -14.88 49.86 -18.31
CA ILE A 574 -13.71 50.61 -17.79
C ILE A 574 -13.63 52.04 -18.34
N TRP A 575 -14.41 52.39 -19.38
CA TRP A 575 -14.34 53.70 -20.02
C TRP A 575 -15.09 54.82 -19.28
N ASN A 576 -16.20 54.51 -18.60
CA ASN A 576 -17.07 55.50 -17.93
C ASN A 576 -16.66 55.87 -16.49
N LEU A 577 -15.36 55.76 -16.15
CA LEU A 577 -14.84 56.06 -14.80
C LEU A 577 -13.53 56.84 -14.84
N LYS A 578 -13.31 57.64 -15.90
CA LYS A 578 -12.06 58.41 -16.10
C LYS A 578 -12.22 59.80 -16.70
N GLU A 579 -13.40 60.40 -16.56
CA GLU A 579 -13.61 61.85 -16.69
C GLU A 579 -14.17 62.38 -15.36
N ASP A 580 -13.32 63.09 -14.59
CA ASP A 580 -13.62 64.07 -13.51
C ASP A 580 -12.46 64.24 -12.48
N VAL A 581 -11.20 64.21 -12.94
CA VAL A 581 -10.06 64.71 -12.15
C VAL A 581 -9.09 65.48 -13.06
N ASN A 582 -9.39 66.75 -13.37
CA ASN A 582 -8.40 67.62 -14.02
C ASN A 582 -8.60 69.14 -13.81
N THR A 583 -8.59 69.62 -12.57
CA THR A 583 -8.24 71.00 -12.21
C THR A 583 -7.49 70.99 -10.88
N GLY A 584 -6.29 71.57 -10.83
CA GLY A 584 -5.39 71.44 -9.67
C GLY A 584 -5.08 72.77 -8.97
N THR A 585 -4.74 72.71 -7.68
CA THR A 585 -4.06 73.79 -6.95
C THR A 585 -3.02 73.19 -5.99
N LYS A 586 -2.15 74.02 -5.39
CA LYS A 586 -0.92 73.61 -4.67
C LYS A 586 -1.10 73.54 -3.14
N MET A 587 -0.10 72.93 -2.48
CA MET A 587 0.18 72.91 -1.02
C MET A 587 -0.81 72.07 -0.18
N GLY A 588 -0.41 71.43 0.93
CA GLY A 588 0.94 71.19 1.44
C GLY A 588 0.96 70.77 2.93
N ASN A 589 1.87 69.86 3.30
CA ASN A 589 2.41 69.57 4.66
C ASN A 589 1.48 69.27 5.88
N VAL A 590 1.91 68.24 6.65
CA VAL A 590 1.87 68.12 8.14
C VAL A 590 0.64 67.48 8.86
N THR A 591 0.92 66.28 9.40
CA THR A 591 0.45 65.56 10.63
C THR A 591 -1.01 65.60 11.15
N VAL A 592 -1.57 64.38 11.26
CA VAL A 592 -2.01 63.70 12.52
C VAL A 592 -2.55 64.57 13.69
N LEU A 593 -3.87 64.51 13.98
CA LEU A 593 -4.44 64.08 15.29
C LEU A 593 -6.00 64.02 15.31
N ASP A 594 -6.51 63.53 16.44
CA ASP A 594 -7.84 63.00 16.80
C ASP A 594 -9.15 63.81 16.59
N ILE A 595 -10.22 63.03 16.38
CA ILE A 595 -11.57 63.08 17.02
C ILE A 595 -12.27 64.44 17.18
N ARG A 596 -13.45 64.59 16.53
CA ARG A 596 -14.72 64.96 17.19
C ARG A 596 -15.98 64.65 16.36
N ARG A 597 -17.15 64.86 16.98
CA ARG A 597 -18.45 64.25 16.63
C ARG A 597 -19.59 65.29 16.66
N ALA A 598 -20.19 65.56 15.49
CA ALA A 598 -21.41 66.35 15.26
C ALA A 598 -21.91 65.98 13.84
N SER A 599 -23.14 65.58 13.48
CA SER A 599 -24.53 65.81 13.93
C SER A 599 -25.30 66.76 12.99
N GLY A 600 -26.40 66.31 12.38
CA GLY A 600 -27.38 67.16 11.69
C GLY A 600 -27.75 66.71 10.26
N ASP A 601 -28.91 66.04 10.16
CA ASP A 601 -29.97 66.14 9.12
C ASP A 601 -29.65 65.99 7.60
N GLY A 602 -30.57 65.39 6.82
CA GLY A 602 -30.40 65.37 5.34
C GLY A 602 -31.31 64.50 4.45
N ILE A 603 -32.09 63.54 4.97
CA ILE A 603 -33.19 62.80 4.32
C ILE A 603 -33.04 62.45 2.81
N PHE A 604 -32.68 61.19 2.50
CA PHE A 604 -33.52 60.23 1.73
C PHE A 604 -32.83 58.86 1.73
N GLY A 605 -33.61 57.77 1.82
CA GLY A 605 -33.07 56.44 2.17
C GLY A 605 -33.40 55.32 1.18
N MET A 606 -32.51 54.32 1.14
CA MET A 606 -32.81 52.97 0.68
C MET A 606 -31.94 52.00 1.51
N GLU A 607 -32.56 51.16 2.34
CA GLU A 607 -31.83 50.35 3.33
C GLU A 607 -31.11 49.14 2.71
N LEU A 608 -29.84 48.96 3.09
CA LEU A 608 -29.13 47.70 2.96
C LEU A 608 -29.01 47.05 4.35
N VAL A 609 -29.63 45.89 4.55
CA VAL A 609 -29.74 45.26 5.88
C VAL A 609 -28.40 44.67 6.33
N LEU A 610 -27.59 45.48 7.04
CA LEU A 610 -26.44 45.02 7.81
C LEU A 610 -26.92 44.46 9.16
N MET A 611 -27.14 43.15 9.24
CA MET A 611 -27.55 42.49 10.47
C MET A 611 -26.38 42.41 11.46
N SER A 612 -26.33 43.32 12.43
CA SER A 612 -25.27 43.37 13.44
C SER A 612 -25.29 42.12 14.33
N CYS A 613 -24.12 41.54 14.61
CA CYS A 613 -23.93 40.57 15.69
C CYS A 613 -23.00 41.16 16.75
N GLN A 614 -23.25 40.89 18.03
CA GLN A 614 -22.67 41.68 19.13
C GLN A 614 -21.23 41.29 19.51
N PRO A 615 -20.38 42.26 19.92
CA PRO A 615 -19.04 41.99 20.41
C PRO A 615 -19.06 41.52 21.87
N LYS A 616 -19.14 40.20 22.10
CA LYS A 616 -18.75 39.56 23.37
C LYS A 616 -17.96 38.28 23.10
N LEU A 617 -16.83 38.15 23.80
CA LEU A 617 -15.79 37.12 23.62
C LEU A 617 -15.12 37.11 22.23
N MET A 618 -14.07 37.91 22.07
CA MET A 618 -12.75 37.40 21.66
C MET A 618 -11.67 38.47 21.85
N SER A 619 -10.54 38.08 22.43
CA SER A 619 -9.31 38.87 22.41
C SER A 619 -8.55 38.55 21.12
N THR A 620 -8.93 39.19 20.01
CA THR A 620 -8.24 39.02 18.73
C THR A 620 -6.89 39.73 18.74
N THR A 621 -5.88 39.05 18.25
CA THR A 621 -4.53 39.60 18.06
C THR A 621 -4.43 40.29 16.69
N PRO A 622 -3.41 41.13 16.45
CA PRO A 622 -3.15 41.66 15.11
C PRO A 622 -2.96 40.57 14.05
N PHE A 623 -2.46 39.39 14.45
CA PHE A 623 -2.21 38.24 13.57
C PHE A 623 -3.49 37.68 12.94
N ASP A 624 -4.60 37.66 13.69
CA ASP A 624 -5.90 37.14 13.22
C ASP A 624 -6.45 37.91 12.01
N TRP A 625 -6.24 39.24 11.97
CA TRP A 625 -6.63 40.07 10.82
C TRP A 625 -5.74 39.85 9.60
N TYR A 626 -4.46 39.52 9.78
CA TYR A 626 -3.55 39.28 8.66
C TYR A 626 -3.80 37.95 7.94
N LEU A 627 -4.30 36.92 8.65
CA LEU A 627 -4.70 35.65 8.04
C LEU A 627 -5.77 35.82 6.94
N LEU A 628 -6.68 36.80 7.09
CA LEU A 628 -7.68 37.13 6.07
C LEU A 628 -7.05 37.69 4.78
N ILE A 629 -6.02 38.52 4.91
CA ILE A 629 -5.33 39.15 3.78
C ILE A 629 -4.47 38.12 3.03
N CYS A 630 -3.82 37.20 3.75
CA CYS A 630 -3.04 36.10 3.16
C CYS A 630 -3.85 35.24 2.18
N GLN A 631 -5.17 35.09 2.39
CA GLN A 631 -6.03 34.30 1.51
C GLN A 631 -6.12 34.85 0.08
N GLN A 632 -5.98 36.17 -0.13
CA GLN A 632 -5.95 36.76 -1.48
C GLN A 632 -4.60 36.54 -2.18
N HIS A 633 -3.48 36.59 -1.46
CA HIS A 633 -2.14 36.29 -2.00
C HIS A 633 -1.99 34.81 -2.37
N ALA A 634 -2.56 33.88 -1.57
CA ALA A 634 -2.48 32.44 -1.83
C ALA A 634 -3.00 32.06 -3.23
N THR A 635 -4.17 32.59 -3.62
CA THR A 635 -4.79 32.33 -4.94
C THR A 635 -3.88 32.73 -6.11
N ARG A 636 -3.13 33.83 -5.97
CA ARG A 636 -2.19 34.31 -7.00
C ARG A 636 -1.01 33.35 -7.17
N LEU A 637 -0.38 32.94 -6.07
CA LEU A 637 0.78 32.03 -6.06
C LEU A 637 0.45 30.62 -6.58
N LEU A 638 -0.74 30.11 -6.26
CA LEU A 638 -1.17 28.77 -6.68
C LEU A 638 -1.35 28.67 -8.20
N SER A 639 -1.81 29.75 -8.85
CA SER A 639 -2.01 29.77 -10.30
C SER A 639 -0.73 29.44 -11.07
N SER A 640 0.40 30.05 -10.69
CA SER A 640 1.71 29.81 -11.33
C SER A 640 2.33 28.47 -10.95
N SER A 641 2.17 28.03 -9.70
CA SER A 641 2.78 26.78 -9.20
C SER A 641 2.10 25.52 -9.74
N SER A 642 0.82 25.59 -10.08
CA SER A 642 -0.02 24.43 -10.41
C SER A 642 0.50 23.58 -11.60
N ALA A 643 1.14 24.21 -12.59
CA ALA A 643 1.66 23.55 -13.78
C ALA A 643 3.04 22.89 -13.61
N LEU A 644 3.84 23.34 -12.63
CA LEU A 644 5.18 22.80 -12.37
C LEU A 644 5.13 21.49 -11.56
N ILE A 645 4.14 21.38 -10.67
CA ILE A 645 4.02 20.27 -9.70
C ILE A 645 3.51 18.96 -10.34
N SER A 646 2.92 19.00 -11.53
CA SER A 646 2.36 17.82 -12.21
C SER A 646 3.40 16.89 -12.87
N GLU A 647 4.63 17.34 -13.09
CA GLU A 647 5.72 16.53 -13.65
C GLU A 647 6.81 16.24 -12.62
N PHE A 648 7.71 15.30 -12.94
CA PHE A 648 8.98 15.14 -12.20
C PHE A 648 10.00 16.16 -12.74
N HIS A 649 10.70 16.87 -11.85
CA HIS A 649 11.70 17.87 -12.27
C HIS A 649 12.97 17.21 -12.84
N GLU A 650 13.88 18.00 -13.43
CA GLU A 650 15.04 17.45 -14.16
C GLU A 650 15.91 16.49 -13.33
N GLY A 651 16.15 16.81 -12.05
CA GLY A 651 16.95 15.96 -11.15
C GLY A 651 16.26 14.64 -10.80
N GLU A 652 14.96 14.66 -10.52
CA GLU A 652 14.16 13.43 -10.34
C GLU A 652 14.22 12.56 -11.61
N ARG A 653 14.08 13.17 -12.79
CA ARG A 653 14.20 12.47 -14.08
C ARG A 653 15.60 11.89 -14.30
N ALA A 654 16.66 12.59 -13.90
CA ALA A 654 18.03 12.09 -13.95
C ALA A 654 18.23 10.88 -13.00
N MET A 655 17.70 10.94 -11.78
CA MET A 655 17.68 9.81 -10.85
C MET A 655 16.86 8.62 -11.39
N HIS A 656 15.73 8.87 -12.07
CA HIS A 656 14.94 7.83 -12.71
C HIS A 656 15.68 7.12 -13.85
N GLN A 657 16.43 7.86 -14.68
CA GLN A 657 17.26 7.28 -15.73
C GLN A 657 18.43 6.47 -15.14
N MET A 658 19.15 7.05 -14.19
CA MET A 658 20.31 6.46 -13.50
C MET A 658 19.95 5.14 -12.79
N LEU A 659 18.83 5.12 -12.08
CA LEU A 659 18.35 3.94 -11.33
C LEU A 659 17.32 3.09 -12.10
N LYS A 660 17.21 3.28 -13.42
CA LYS A 660 16.36 2.50 -14.35
C LYS A 660 14.91 2.33 -13.87
N VAL A 661 14.35 3.43 -13.34
CA VAL A 661 13.00 3.47 -12.75
C VAL A 661 11.95 3.40 -13.86
N PRO A 662 10.94 2.51 -13.76
CA PRO A 662 9.81 2.49 -14.69
C PRO A 662 9.07 3.85 -14.71
N ARG A 663 8.50 4.22 -15.87
CA ARG A 663 7.69 5.44 -15.96
C ARG A 663 6.48 5.36 -15.03
N GLN A 664 6.31 6.40 -14.23
CA GLN A 664 5.21 6.64 -13.30
C GLN A 664 4.86 8.13 -13.34
N ASP A 665 3.68 8.50 -12.83
CA ASP A 665 3.24 9.90 -12.72
C ASP A 665 3.67 10.50 -11.36
N ASN A 666 3.80 11.83 -11.25
CA ASN A 666 4.13 12.48 -9.98
C ASN A 666 2.88 12.47 -9.06
N PRO A 667 2.91 11.85 -7.86
CA PRO A 667 1.75 11.78 -6.96
C PRO A 667 1.59 13.04 -6.08
N THR A 668 2.48 14.02 -6.18
CA THR A 668 2.40 15.28 -5.44
C THR A 668 1.12 16.02 -5.83
N SER A 669 0.30 16.38 -4.84
CA SER A 669 -0.92 17.16 -5.08
C SER A 669 -0.56 18.65 -5.07
N PRO A 670 -1.07 19.47 -6.01
CA PRO A 670 -1.01 20.92 -5.86
C PRO A 670 -1.86 21.35 -4.65
N GLY A 671 -1.43 22.41 -3.98
CA GLY A 671 -2.06 22.92 -2.76
C GLY A 671 -1.98 21.96 -1.56
N LEU A 672 -2.91 22.15 -0.62
CA LEU A 672 -3.15 21.27 0.52
C LEU A 672 -4.58 20.70 0.50
N PRO A 673 -4.81 19.56 -0.16
CA PRO A 673 -6.08 18.85 -0.05
C PRO A 673 -6.43 18.54 1.42
N MET A 674 -7.68 18.79 1.81
CA MET A 674 -8.15 18.66 3.21
C MET A 674 -7.79 17.32 3.90
N ARG A 675 -7.72 16.22 3.13
CA ARG A 675 -7.26 14.89 3.60
C ARG A 675 -5.83 14.86 4.16
N TYR A 676 -4.99 15.81 3.76
CA TYR A 676 -3.63 16.01 4.28
C TYR A 676 -3.63 17.08 5.36
N GLY A 677 -4.40 18.17 5.21
CA GLY A 677 -4.59 19.17 6.27
C GLY A 677 -5.02 18.54 7.60
N MET A 678 -6.01 17.64 7.59
CA MET A 678 -6.44 16.92 8.79
C MET A 678 -5.37 16.01 9.42
N ARG A 679 -4.39 15.52 8.63
CA ARG A 679 -3.26 14.70 9.13
C ARG A 679 -2.13 15.59 9.69
N VAL A 680 -1.92 16.77 9.12
CA VAL A 680 -1.07 17.81 9.72
C VAL A 680 -1.61 18.20 11.10
N THR A 681 -2.92 18.44 11.24
CA THR A 681 -3.57 18.70 12.54
C THR A 681 -3.43 17.56 13.56
N GLN A 682 -3.16 16.33 13.12
CA GLN A 682 -2.92 15.20 14.02
C GLN A 682 -1.44 15.03 14.40
N SER A 683 -0.51 15.69 13.70
CA SER A 683 0.92 15.58 13.97
C SER A 683 1.32 16.41 15.20
N SER A 684 2.10 15.82 16.11
CA SER A 684 2.73 16.52 17.25
C SER A 684 4.05 17.20 16.87
N LEU A 685 4.63 16.83 15.73
CA LEU A 685 5.89 17.37 15.21
C LEU A 685 5.76 17.83 13.75
N VAL A 686 6.51 18.86 13.40
CA VAL A 686 6.76 19.27 12.01
C VAL A 686 8.24 19.59 11.87
N ALA A 687 8.94 18.80 11.04
CA ALA A 687 10.27 19.20 10.59
C ALA A 687 10.13 20.29 9.52
N LEU A 688 10.89 21.38 9.63
CA LEU A 688 10.84 22.53 8.74
C LEU A 688 12.21 22.81 8.14
N GLY A 689 12.23 23.38 6.94
CA GLY A 689 13.46 23.88 6.32
C GLY A 689 13.21 25.09 5.43
N THR A 690 14.21 25.95 5.36
CA THR A 690 14.28 27.15 4.50
C THR A 690 15.73 27.37 4.07
N MET A 691 16.00 28.40 3.27
CA MET A 691 17.34 28.83 2.88
C MET A 691 17.79 30.05 3.68
N ASP A 692 19.03 30.06 4.15
CA ASP A 692 19.67 31.26 4.69
C ASP A 692 20.08 32.24 3.58
N ASN A 693 20.59 33.41 3.98
CA ASN A 693 20.93 34.50 3.07
C ASN A 693 22.17 34.19 2.19
N LEU A 694 22.84 33.04 2.39
CA LEU A 694 23.88 32.48 1.53
C LEU A 694 23.32 31.36 0.61
N ASN A 695 21.99 31.28 0.52
CA ASN A 695 21.24 30.23 -0.15
C ASN A 695 21.64 28.82 0.33
N ARG A 696 21.99 28.64 1.61
CA ARG A 696 22.24 27.32 2.21
C ARG A 696 20.96 26.83 2.88
N PRO A 697 20.44 25.64 2.55
CA PRO A 697 19.29 25.09 3.23
C PRO A 697 19.68 24.69 4.66
N TRP A 698 18.77 24.96 5.59
CA TRP A 698 18.82 24.47 6.97
C TRP A 698 17.55 23.67 7.28
N THR A 699 17.62 22.84 8.31
CA THR A 699 16.48 22.03 8.79
C THR A 699 16.36 22.17 10.30
N THR A 700 15.14 22.10 10.82
CA THR A 700 14.81 22.04 12.25
C THR A 700 13.61 21.11 12.48
N VAL A 701 13.27 20.86 13.74
CA VAL A 701 12.04 20.15 14.13
C VAL A 701 11.33 20.98 15.20
N TRP A 702 10.13 21.47 14.86
CA TRP A 702 9.26 22.15 15.82
C TRP A 702 8.18 21.19 16.31
N GLY A 703 7.71 21.41 17.54
CA GLY A 703 6.74 20.54 18.20
C GLY A 703 5.69 21.33 18.97
N GLY A 704 4.57 20.67 19.27
CA GLY A 704 3.46 21.25 20.01
C GLY A 704 2.36 20.22 20.25
N ASP A 705 1.32 20.61 20.98
CA ASP A 705 0.12 19.80 21.12
C ASP A 705 -0.48 19.46 19.74
N ARG A 706 -1.12 18.30 19.62
CA ARG A 706 -1.75 17.86 18.35
C ARG A 706 -2.76 18.92 17.87
N GLY A 707 -2.41 19.61 16.78
CA GLY A 707 -3.17 20.75 16.24
C GLY A 707 -2.41 22.08 16.24
N PHE A 708 -1.18 22.12 16.78
CA PHE A 708 -0.29 23.28 16.72
C PHE A 708 -0.01 23.74 15.28
N ALA A 709 0.08 22.78 14.35
CA ALA A 709 0.07 22.98 12.91
C ALA A 709 -1.32 22.63 12.36
N ARG A 710 -2.04 23.61 11.79
CA ARG A 710 -3.45 23.42 11.34
C ARG A 710 -3.81 24.24 10.10
N PRO A 711 -4.71 23.76 9.23
CA PRO A 711 -5.26 24.57 8.15
C PRO A 711 -6.12 25.70 8.73
N VAL A 712 -5.94 26.91 8.19
CA VAL A 712 -6.67 28.12 8.60
C VAL A 712 -7.42 28.81 7.45
N ALA A 713 -6.93 28.66 6.22
CA ALA A 713 -7.63 29.02 4.99
C ALA A 713 -7.32 27.97 3.91
N GLU A 714 -7.91 28.10 2.72
CA GLU A 714 -7.62 27.18 1.62
C GLU A 714 -6.13 27.23 1.26
N ASN A 715 -5.45 26.09 1.34
CA ASN A 715 -4.00 25.95 1.10
C ASN A 715 -3.10 26.74 2.07
N VAL A 716 -3.62 27.25 3.19
CA VAL A 716 -2.82 27.97 4.22
C VAL A 716 -2.79 27.18 5.53
N LEU A 717 -1.58 26.87 6.00
CA LEU A 717 -1.31 26.34 7.34
C LEU A 717 -0.89 27.47 8.27
N ALA A 718 -1.42 27.47 9.50
CA ALA A 718 -0.83 28.18 10.62
C ALA A 718 -0.05 27.20 11.51
N PHE A 719 1.05 27.68 12.09
CA PHE A 719 1.83 27.01 13.12
C PHE A 719 1.87 27.91 14.36
N ASN A 720 1.78 27.32 15.54
CA ASN A 720 2.04 27.97 16.83
C ASN A 720 2.91 27.03 17.69
N SER A 721 4.17 27.35 17.92
CA SER A 721 5.13 26.43 18.57
C SER A 721 6.13 27.21 19.44
N ALA A 722 6.60 26.60 20.52
CA ALA A 722 7.76 27.12 21.25
C ALA A 722 9.04 26.82 20.44
N VAL A 723 9.87 27.83 20.18
CA VAL A 723 11.06 27.71 19.32
C VAL A 723 12.29 28.31 20.02
N ASP A 724 13.48 27.71 19.86
CA ASP A 724 14.74 28.36 20.20
C ASP A 724 15.04 29.49 19.21
N THR A 725 14.48 30.67 19.47
CA THR A 725 14.68 31.88 18.68
C THR A 725 16.14 32.37 18.67
N ARG A 726 17.02 31.81 19.50
CA ARG A 726 18.43 32.20 19.57
C ARG A 726 19.33 31.36 18.69
N HIS A 727 19.24 30.03 18.72
CA HIS A 727 20.22 29.17 18.01
C HIS A 727 19.64 28.36 16.84
N ASP A 728 18.31 28.17 16.75
CA ASP A 728 17.67 27.49 15.61
C ASP A 728 18.01 28.24 14.30
N PRO A 729 18.73 27.60 13.36
CA PRO A 729 19.16 28.24 12.13
C PRO A 729 18.01 28.46 11.14
N VAL A 730 16.94 27.66 11.22
CA VAL A 730 15.72 27.84 10.42
C VAL A 730 14.91 29.02 10.95
N PHE A 731 14.79 29.20 12.27
CA PHE A 731 14.16 30.42 12.82
C PHE A 731 14.91 31.67 12.36
N ARG A 732 16.24 31.72 12.58
CA ARG A 732 17.07 32.86 12.14
C ARG A 732 16.94 33.11 10.64
N ALA A 733 16.90 32.06 9.81
CA ALA A 733 16.75 32.20 8.37
C ALA A 733 15.34 32.69 7.96
N LEU A 734 14.26 32.26 8.62
CA LEU A 734 12.90 32.72 8.36
C LEU A 734 12.69 34.19 8.78
N TRP A 735 13.39 34.66 9.82
CA TRP A 735 13.40 36.05 10.29
C TRP A 735 14.49 36.94 9.64
N ASP A 736 15.12 36.46 8.56
CA ASP A 736 16.22 37.13 7.83
C ASP A 736 17.43 37.58 8.69
N GLY A 737 17.54 37.04 9.91
CA GLY A 737 18.57 37.39 10.90
C GLY A 737 18.20 38.55 11.85
N ALA A 738 16.98 39.06 11.81
CA ALA A 738 16.51 40.08 12.75
C ALA A 738 16.29 39.51 14.16
N ASP A 739 16.70 40.25 15.19
CA ASP A 739 16.36 39.93 16.58
C ASP A 739 14.83 40.02 16.80
N PRO A 740 14.22 39.06 17.52
CA PRO A 740 12.79 39.07 17.78
C PRO A 740 12.41 40.20 18.76
N GLN A 741 11.86 41.29 18.22
CA GLN A 741 11.02 42.19 19.00
C GLN A 741 9.65 41.52 19.21
N ASP A 742 9.14 41.52 20.45
CA ASP A 742 7.84 40.91 20.78
C ASP A 742 6.71 41.52 19.93
N ASP A 743 5.80 40.66 19.49
CA ASP A 743 4.63 40.96 18.64
C ASP A 743 4.96 41.61 17.26
N ALA A 744 6.24 41.73 16.88
CA ALA A 744 6.64 42.25 15.58
C ALA A 744 6.35 41.23 14.45
N VAL A 745 5.42 41.57 13.56
CA VAL A 745 5.04 40.73 12.41
C VAL A 745 6.04 40.89 11.26
N VAL A 746 6.87 39.87 11.04
CA VAL A 746 7.77 39.77 9.88
C VAL A 746 7.01 39.26 8.65
N ARG A 747 7.26 39.91 7.50
CA ARG A 747 6.79 39.48 6.18
C ARG A 747 7.97 39.38 5.22
N PRO A 748 8.50 38.17 4.97
CA PRO A 748 9.66 38.04 4.10
C PRO A 748 9.37 38.50 2.67
N GLY A 749 10.31 39.24 2.07
CA GLY A 749 10.19 39.80 0.71
C GLY A 749 8.94 40.67 0.52
N ASP A 750 8.65 41.56 1.49
CA ASP A 750 7.49 42.48 1.51
C ASP A 750 6.10 41.83 1.34
N GLY A 751 6.01 40.50 1.48
CA GLY A 751 4.78 39.72 1.29
C GLY A 751 4.76 38.82 0.04
N GLU A 752 5.84 38.75 -0.73
CA GLU A 752 6.05 37.68 -1.72
C GLU A 752 6.38 36.32 -1.08
N GLY A 753 6.89 36.34 0.15
CA GLY A 753 7.11 35.18 1.01
C GLY A 753 8.40 34.39 0.74
N LYS A 754 8.99 33.86 1.81
CA LYS A 754 10.25 33.09 1.77
C LYS A 754 9.98 31.61 1.56
N GLU A 755 10.75 30.96 0.69
CA GLU A 755 10.60 29.54 0.40
C GLU A 755 10.82 28.68 1.64
N MET A 756 9.95 27.69 1.81
CA MET A 756 10.07 26.71 2.88
C MET A 756 9.47 25.36 2.47
N ALA A 757 9.94 24.30 3.12
CA ALA A 757 9.30 23.00 3.09
C ALA A 757 9.09 22.47 4.50
N GLY A 758 8.10 21.59 4.64
CA GLY A 758 7.74 20.97 5.89
C GLY A 758 7.46 19.48 5.74
N LEU A 759 7.73 18.73 6.80
CA LEU A 759 7.31 17.35 6.99
C LEU A 759 6.55 17.27 8.31
N ALA A 760 5.22 17.33 8.24
CA ALA A 760 4.37 17.00 9.38
C ALA A 760 4.47 15.48 9.63
N ILE A 761 4.67 15.11 10.89
CA ILE A 761 5.02 13.75 11.28
C ILE A 761 4.42 13.39 12.65
N ASP A 762 3.77 12.23 12.70
CA ASP A 762 3.28 11.58 13.92
C ASP A 762 4.09 10.30 14.11
N LEU A 763 4.95 10.27 15.13
CA LEU A 763 5.82 9.12 15.40
C LEU A 763 5.04 7.96 16.06
N GLU A 764 4.03 8.24 16.87
CA GLU A 764 3.21 7.22 17.55
C GLU A 764 2.44 6.37 16.52
N THR A 765 1.83 7.02 15.52
CA THR A 765 1.04 6.36 14.46
C THR A 765 1.84 6.03 13.20
N ARG A 766 3.11 6.48 13.12
CA ARG A 766 4.02 6.41 11.96
C ARG A 766 3.47 7.14 10.71
N ASP A 767 2.75 8.24 10.90
CA ASP A 767 2.15 9.01 9.81
C ASP A 767 3.04 10.18 9.35
N ARG A 768 2.99 10.53 8.05
CA ARG A 768 3.69 11.72 7.51
C ARG A 768 3.05 12.37 6.29
N VAL A 769 3.14 13.71 6.25
CA VAL A 769 2.75 14.57 5.13
C VAL A 769 3.89 15.55 4.82
N LYS A 770 4.37 15.52 3.57
CA LYS A 770 5.28 16.53 3.01
C LYS A 770 4.48 17.75 2.54
N LEU A 771 5.09 18.92 2.69
CA LEU A 771 4.53 20.24 2.40
C LEU A 771 5.62 21.05 1.67
N MET A 772 5.27 21.66 0.54
CA MET A 772 6.10 22.59 -0.20
C MET A 772 5.37 23.94 -0.27
N GLY A 773 6.07 25.07 -0.12
CA GLY A 773 5.40 26.36 -0.10
C GLY A 773 6.26 27.55 0.30
N LYS A 774 5.61 28.58 0.85
CA LYS A 774 6.25 29.82 1.31
C LYS A 774 5.69 30.29 2.65
N MET A 775 6.57 30.77 3.53
CA MET A 775 6.19 31.58 4.69
C MET A 775 5.74 32.94 4.18
N VAL A 776 4.53 33.38 4.56
CA VAL A 776 3.98 34.70 4.17
C VAL A 776 3.93 35.71 5.31
N ALA A 777 3.85 35.23 6.55
CA ALA A 777 3.92 36.06 7.76
C ALA A 777 4.35 35.22 8.96
N GLY A 778 4.97 35.86 9.95
CA GLY A 778 5.17 35.29 11.28
C GLY A 778 5.39 36.36 12.34
N ALA A 779 5.16 36.02 13.61
CA ALA A 779 5.45 36.84 14.77
C ALA A 779 6.11 35.98 15.86
N ALA A 780 7.07 36.56 16.56
CA ALA A 780 7.60 36.00 17.79
C ALA A 780 6.84 36.63 18.98
N VAL A 781 6.40 35.81 19.92
CA VAL A 781 5.51 36.22 21.02
C VAL A 781 5.99 35.66 22.36
N ASN A 782 5.41 36.16 23.46
CA ASN A 782 5.66 35.72 24.83
C ASN A 782 7.15 35.84 25.26
N GLY A 783 7.80 36.96 24.93
CA GLY A 783 9.23 37.19 25.18
C GLY A 783 10.12 36.52 24.15
N GLY A 784 9.65 36.40 22.91
CA GLY A 784 10.32 35.63 21.85
C GLY A 784 10.50 34.14 22.18
N LYS A 785 9.58 33.54 22.95
CA LYS A 785 9.62 32.10 23.33
C LYS A 785 8.76 31.23 22.41
N GLU A 786 7.70 31.80 21.87
CA GLU A 786 6.76 31.13 20.98
C GLU A 786 6.71 31.85 19.63
N VAL A 787 6.40 31.09 18.58
CA VAL A 787 6.40 31.57 17.21
C VAL A 787 5.07 31.20 16.56
N GLN A 788 4.36 32.23 16.08
CA GLN A 788 3.18 32.08 15.23
C GLN A 788 3.58 32.34 13.78
N MET A 789 3.23 31.44 12.86
CA MET A 789 3.67 31.52 11.46
C MET A 789 2.58 31.03 10.50
N ALA A 790 2.45 31.67 9.34
CA ALA A 790 1.56 31.26 8.25
C ALA A 790 2.35 30.82 7.00
N MET A 791 2.06 29.63 6.49
CA MET A 791 2.62 29.05 5.27
C MET A 791 1.52 28.89 4.20
N VAL A 792 1.74 29.45 3.02
CA VAL A 792 0.98 29.08 1.81
C VAL A 792 1.60 27.82 1.23
N VAL A 793 0.86 26.72 1.23
CA VAL A 793 1.28 25.42 0.70
C VAL A 793 0.99 25.38 -0.80
N THR A 794 2.04 25.34 -1.62
CA THR A 794 1.93 25.22 -3.08
C THR A 794 1.78 23.76 -3.52
N GLY A 795 2.31 22.80 -2.76
CA GLY A 795 2.17 21.37 -3.02
C GLY A 795 2.28 20.51 -1.76
N SER A 796 1.71 19.30 -1.80
CA SER A 796 1.73 18.37 -0.67
C SER A 796 1.67 16.90 -1.07
N LEU A 797 2.29 16.03 -0.27
CA LEU A 797 2.39 14.58 -0.51
C LEU A 797 2.36 13.77 0.79
N GLY A 798 1.32 12.97 0.98
CA GLY A 798 1.29 11.95 2.02
C GLY A 798 2.17 10.74 1.67
N ASN A 799 3.08 10.34 2.55
CA ASN A 799 4.05 9.26 2.31
C ASN A 799 3.88 8.06 3.24
N CYS A 800 4.47 6.92 2.86
CA CYS A 800 4.40 5.64 3.58
C CYS A 800 5.06 5.65 4.99
N PRO A 801 4.66 4.74 5.90
CA PRO A 801 5.18 4.65 7.27
C PRO A 801 6.56 3.97 7.40
N LYS A 802 7.23 3.65 6.28
CA LYS A 802 8.53 2.94 6.29
C LYS A 802 9.60 3.76 7.00
N TYR A 803 10.46 3.06 7.74
CA TYR A 803 11.62 3.61 8.45
C TYR A 803 11.28 4.60 9.57
N LEU A 804 10.02 4.62 10.02
CA LEU A 804 9.57 5.34 11.22
C LEU A 804 9.55 4.40 12.43
N ASN A 805 10.49 4.63 13.35
CA ASN A 805 10.44 4.08 14.69
C ASN A 805 9.42 4.88 15.52
N LYS A 806 8.60 4.19 16.31
CA LYS A 806 7.66 4.88 17.20
C LYS A 806 8.41 5.59 18.31
N LYS A 807 7.93 6.77 18.67
CA LYS A 807 8.26 7.46 19.92
C LYS A 807 6.99 8.06 20.48
N ASP A 808 6.83 8.03 21.81
CA ASP A 808 5.73 8.70 22.50
C ASP A 808 6.16 10.14 22.80
N VAL A 809 5.59 11.12 22.09
CA VAL A 809 6.14 12.48 22.00
C VAL A 809 5.49 13.39 23.03
N VAL A 810 6.29 13.87 23.98
CA VAL A 810 5.87 14.74 25.09
C VAL A 810 6.50 16.12 24.99
N LEU A 811 5.79 17.16 25.42
CA LEU A 811 6.31 18.53 25.44
C LEU A 811 7.39 18.71 26.52
N HIS A 812 8.37 19.57 26.23
CA HIS A 812 9.53 19.81 27.09
C HIS A 812 9.86 21.31 27.18
N GLU A 813 10.23 21.80 28.37
CA GLU A 813 10.63 23.19 28.58
C GLU A 813 12.07 23.41 28.10
N MET A 814 12.23 24.06 26.95
CA MET A 814 13.54 24.35 26.35
C MET A 814 14.42 25.24 27.23
N LYS A 815 15.71 24.92 27.27
CA LYS A 815 16.76 25.68 27.95
C LYS A 815 17.99 25.70 27.04
N PRO A 816 17.92 26.39 25.89
CA PRO A 816 18.84 26.21 24.78
C PRO A 816 20.25 26.72 25.12
N GLU A 817 21.22 25.82 25.07
CA GLU A 817 22.66 26.08 25.31
C GLU A 817 23.45 25.66 24.06
N LEU A 818 24.06 26.61 23.35
CA LEU A 818 24.98 26.31 22.25
C LEU A 818 26.31 25.77 22.81
N VAL A 819 26.61 24.51 22.53
CA VAL A 819 27.80 23.80 23.04
C VAL A 819 28.97 23.89 22.07
N SER A 820 28.69 23.89 20.76
CA SER A 820 29.70 24.05 19.70
C SER A 820 29.06 24.51 18.40
N ASP A 821 29.71 25.44 17.70
CA ASP A 821 29.47 25.82 16.31
C ASP A 821 30.61 25.41 15.36
N SER A 822 31.55 24.58 15.86
CA SER A 822 32.74 24.12 15.13
C SER A 822 32.47 22.88 14.28
N LEU A 823 33.21 22.76 13.16
CA LEU A 823 33.26 21.54 12.35
C LEU A 823 33.89 20.34 13.08
N LEU A 824 34.72 20.58 14.10
CA LEU A 824 35.18 19.51 14.98
C LEU A 824 34.07 19.22 16.00
N LEU A 825 33.31 18.15 15.75
CA LEU A 825 32.21 17.76 16.63
C LEU A 825 32.75 17.27 18.00
N PRO A 826 32.21 17.78 19.12
CA PRO A 826 32.54 17.27 20.46
C PRO A 826 31.91 15.88 20.68
N GLN A 827 32.42 15.13 21.66
CA GLN A 827 32.01 13.73 21.88
C GLN A 827 30.49 13.55 21.98
N GLY A 828 29.78 14.38 22.77
CA GLY A 828 28.32 14.28 22.90
C GLY A 828 27.52 14.47 21.59
N ALA A 829 28.09 15.13 20.58
CA ALA A 829 27.51 15.23 19.25
C ALA A 829 27.83 14.00 18.37
N LEU A 830 28.96 13.33 18.61
CA LEU A 830 29.28 12.04 18.00
C LEU A 830 28.43 10.91 18.59
N ASP A 831 28.27 10.90 19.92
CA ASP A 831 27.39 9.98 20.65
C ASP A 831 25.93 10.10 20.17
N LEU A 832 25.50 11.33 19.85
CA LEU A 832 24.21 11.59 19.22
C LEU A 832 24.11 11.01 17.80
N ILE A 833 25.14 11.16 16.96
CA ILE A 833 25.16 10.58 15.61
C ILE A 833 25.09 9.05 15.67
N ASP A 834 25.85 8.40 16.55
CA ASP A 834 25.88 6.93 16.64
C ASP A 834 24.60 6.35 17.24
N LYS A 835 23.98 7.00 18.23
CA LYS A 835 22.67 6.54 18.75
C LYS A 835 21.46 6.98 17.92
N ALA A 836 21.64 7.85 16.90
CA ALA A 836 20.54 8.36 16.10
C ALA A 836 19.88 7.26 15.26
N ASP A 837 18.58 7.08 15.46
CA ASP A 837 17.73 6.18 14.67
C ASP A 837 17.02 6.89 13.52
N MET A 838 17.06 8.23 13.49
CA MET A 838 16.55 9.07 12.41
C MET A 838 17.23 10.45 12.32
N LEU A 839 17.22 11.02 11.12
CA LEU A 839 17.60 12.40 10.83
C LEU A 839 16.51 13.08 10.01
N PHE A 840 16.43 14.41 10.10
CA PHE A 840 15.63 15.25 9.22
C PHE A 840 16.55 16.04 8.29
N LEU A 841 16.11 16.26 7.06
CA LEU A 841 16.91 16.92 6.02
C LEU A 841 16.06 17.82 5.14
N SER A 842 16.69 18.85 4.56
CA SER A 842 16.08 19.77 3.60
C SER A 842 17.00 20.05 2.41
N SER A 843 16.39 20.27 1.25
CA SER A 843 17.06 20.52 -0.03
C SER A 843 16.17 21.39 -0.93
N SER A 844 16.71 21.94 -2.02
CA SER A 844 15.94 22.75 -2.98
C SER A 844 16.45 22.51 -4.40
N ASN A 845 15.55 22.52 -5.40
CA ASN A 845 15.94 22.55 -6.82
C ASN A 845 16.09 23.98 -7.38
N GLY A 846 15.83 25.02 -6.58
CA GLY A 846 15.86 26.43 -6.98
C GLY A 846 14.51 27.02 -7.38
N GLU A 847 13.45 26.20 -7.47
CA GLU A 847 12.05 26.62 -7.67
C GLU A 847 11.13 26.15 -6.53
N THR A 848 11.53 25.08 -5.84
CA THR A 848 10.78 24.43 -4.77
C THR A 848 11.72 23.77 -3.76
N MET A 849 11.31 23.73 -2.50
CA MET A 849 12.02 23.04 -1.42
C MET A 849 11.42 21.67 -1.11
N ASP A 850 12.27 20.76 -0.62
CA ASP A 850 11.91 19.48 -0.03
C ASP A 850 12.41 19.43 1.42
N THR A 851 11.55 19.05 2.37
CA THR A 851 11.91 18.63 3.72
C THR A 851 11.39 17.21 3.97
N ASN A 852 12.26 16.36 4.51
CA ASN A 852 12.05 14.92 4.57
C ASN A 852 12.83 14.31 5.76
N HIS A 853 12.65 13.01 6.03
CA HIS A 853 13.48 12.29 7.00
C HIS A 853 14.25 11.14 6.34
N ARG A 854 15.28 10.64 7.02
CA ARG A 854 15.82 9.28 6.86
C ARG A 854 15.90 8.63 8.23
N GLY A 855 15.78 7.31 8.29
CA GLY A 855 15.76 6.57 9.55
C GLY A 855 15.99 5.09 9.31
N GLY A 856 16.16 4.37 10.42
CA GLY A 856 16.45 2.94 10.41
C GLY A 856 16.79 2.45 11.81
N SER A 857 17.73 1.53 11.87
CA SER A 857 18.36 1.11 13.13
C SER A 857 19.29 2.24 13.65
N PRO A 858 19.49 2.39 14.98
CA PRO A 858 20.52 3.27 15.52
C PRO A 858 21.88 3.02 14.86
N GLY A 859 22.67 4.07 14.64
CA GLY A 859 24.00 3.97 14.02
C GLY A 859 23.99 3.83 12.50
N PHE A 860 22.86 4.10 11.82
CA PHE A 860 22.82 4.11 10.34
C PHE A 860 23.57 5.29 9.70
N ILE A 861 23.95 6.29 10.49
CA ILE A 861 24.76 7.45 10.08
C ILE A 861 26.21 7.18 10.49
N ARG A 862 27.16 7.24 9.55
CA ARG A 862 28.59 7.03 9.82
C ARG A 862 29.41 8.29 9.60
N VAL A 863 30.41 8.48 10.47
CA VAL A 863 31.34 9.62 10.45
C VAL A 863 32.57 9.21 9.65
N VAL A 864 32.69 9.68 8.42
CA VAL A 864 33.84 9.40 7.53
C VAL A 864 35.07 10.20 7.98
N LYS A 865 34.85 11.41 8.50
CA LYS A 865 35.92 12.31 8.95
C LYS A 865 35.36 13.30 9.99
N ASN A 866 36.04 13.46 11.12
CA ASN A 866 35.79 14.54 12.08
C ASN A 866 37.11 15.26 12.37
N THR A 867 37.30 16.46 11.82
CA THR A 867 38.54 17.25 11.99
C THR A 867 38.23 18.75 11.99
N ALA A 868 39.08 19.56 12.62
CA ALA A 868 38.92 21.02 12.64
C ALA A 868 38.88 21.66 11.23
N THR A 869 39.42 21.01 10.21
CA THR A 869 39.42 21.47 8.81
C THR A 869 38.44 20.71 7.91
N GLY A 870 37.47 19.98 8.48
CA GLY A 870 36.44 19.30 7.69
C GLY A 870 35.76 18.14 8.41
N LEU A 871 34.44 18.08 8.23
CA LEU A 871 33.52 17.07 8.75
C LEU A 871 32.81 16.40 7.57
N GLU A 872 32.89 15.08 7.50
CA GLU A 872 32.23 14.28 6.47
C GLU A 872 31.39 13.17 7.12
N LEU A 873 30.12 13.10 6.74
CA LEU A 873 29.17 12.06 7.16
C LEU A 873 28.74 11.24 5.93
N VAL A 874 28.27 10.02 6.15
CA VAL A 874 27.60 9.23 5.12
C VAL A 874 26.42 8.46 5.71
N TYR A 875 25.37 8.27 4.93
CA TYR A 875 24.31 7.31 5.24
C TYR A 875 23.90 6.52 3.99
N PRO A 876 23.49 5.25 4.13
CA PRO A 876 22.93 4.44 3.04
C PRO A 876 21.48 4.88 2.70
N GLU A 877 21.14 4.96 1.41
CA GLU A 877 19.78 5.32 0.97
C GLU A 877 18.98 4.04 0.67
N PHE A 878 18.02 3.73 1.56
CA PHE A 878 17.22 2.51 1.49
C PHE A 878 16.06 2.57 0.48
N SER A 879 15.48 1.41 0.18
CA SER A 879 14.45 1.23 -0.86
C SER A 879 13.16 2.01 -0.57
N GLY A 880 13.04 3.21 -1.16
CA GLY A 880 11.93 4.14 -0.91
C GLY A 880 10.65 3.89 -1.71
N ASN A 881 10.02 4.98 -2.15
CA ASN A 881 8.85 5.02 -3.06
C ASN A 881 9.25 5.32 -4.51
N ARG A 882 10.55 5.38 -4.81
CA ARG A 882 11.13 5.75 -6.11
C ARG A 882 10.71 7.12 -6.68
N LEU A 883 10.25 8.06 -5.85
CA LEU A 883 10.00 9.44 -6.31
C LEU A 883 11.28 10.29 -6.35
N TYR A 884 12.26 9.95 -5.52
CA TYR A 884 13.60 10.56 -5.45
C TYR A 884 13.71 12.08 -5.26
N GLN A 885 12.63 12.83 -5.01
CA GLN A 885 12.59 14.30 -4.85
C GLN A 885 13.85 14.90 -4.16
N THR A 886 14.21 14.38 -2.99
CA THR A 886 15.42 14.74 -2.23
C THR A 886 16.72 14.58 -3.02
N LEU A 887 16.92 13.42 -3.66
CA LEU A 887 18.12 13.10 -4.44
C LEU A 887 18.09 13.79 -5.82
N GLY A 888 16.89 14.07 -6.35
CA GLY A 888 16.68 14.88 -7.54
C GLY A 888 17.15 16.31 -7.33
N ASN A 889 16.76 16.93 -6.20
CA ASN A 889 17.31 18.22 -5.77
C ASN A 889 18.84 18.18 -5.77
N PHE A 890 19.47 17.17 -5.14
CA PHE A 890 20.94 17.04 -5.11
C PHE A 890 21.62 16.89 -6.49
N LYS A 891 20.92 16.43 -7.54
CA LYS A 891 21.46 16.37 -8.91
C LYS A 891 21.42 17.73 -9.64
N VAL A 892 20.68 18.71 -9.13
CA VAL A 892 20.60 20.08 -9.69
C VAL A 892 21.33 21.09 -8.78
N ASN A 893 21.17 20.95 -7.47
CA ASN A 893 21.74 21.78 -6.43
C ASN A 893 22.16 20.86 -5.25
N PRO A 894 23.46 20.60 -5.04
CA PRO A 894 23.92 19.61 -4.07
C PRO A 894 23.76 20.06 -2.61
N LYS A 895 23.32 21.30 -2.33
CA LYS A 895 23.26 21.80 -0.95
C LYS A 895 22.23 21.04 -0.10
N ILE A 896 22.58 20.75 1.14
CA ILE A 896 21.77 20.00 2.11
C ILE A 896 21.79 20.67 3.49
N GLY A 897 20.61 20.77 4.11
CA GLY A 897 20.45 21.11 5.53
C GLY A 897 20.02 19.88 6.32
N LEU A 898 20.46 19.74 7.57
CA LEU A 898 20.22 18.57 8.42
C LEU A 898 19.86 18.98 9.85
N ALA A 899 19.00 18.19 10.50
CA ALA A 899 18.77 18.20 11.93
C ALA A 899 18.76 16.76 12.46
N ILE A 900 19.59 16.47 13.46
CA ILE A 900 19.63 15.20 14.18
C ILE A 900 19.19 15.47 15.62
N PRO A 901 17.93 15.13 15.98
CA PRO A 901 17.38 15.39 17.32
C PRO A 901 17.63 14.25 18.31
N ASP A 902 18.00 14.57 19.54
CA ASP A 902 17.99 13.64 20.67
C ASP A 902 16.64 13.68 21.38
N PHE A 903 15.81 12.67 21.14
CA PHE A 903 14.51 12.57 21.77
C PHE A 903 14.57 12.33 23.30
N ASN A 904 15.71 11.90 23.86
CA ASN A 904 15.83 11.66 25.31
C ASN A 904 16.13 12.95 26.08
N THR A 905 17.01 13.80 25.54
CA THR A 905 17.51 15.01 26.20
C THR A 905 16.87 16.31 25.69
N ALA A 906 16.26 16.28 24.50
CA ALA A 906 15.86 17.45 23.70
C ALA A 906 17.05 18.25 23.12
N ASP A 907 18.24 17.65 23.05
CA ASP A 907 19.40 18.21 22.35
C ASP A 907 19.23 18.06 20.82
N VAL A 908 19.97 18.85 20.04
CA VAL A 908 19.91 18.82 18.57
C VAL A 908 21.25 19.19 17.95
N LEU A 909 21.62 18.44 16.91
CA LEU A 909 22.73 18.76 16.02
C LEU A 909 22.20 19.24 14.68
N TYR A 910 22.35 20.54 14.41
CA TYR A 910 22.07 21.16 13.12
C TYR A 910 23.32 21.16 12.24
N LEU A 911 23.19 20.86 10.95
CA LEU A 911 24.29 20.93 9.98
C LEU A 911 23.81 21.55 8.66
N THR A 912 24.69 22.24 7.93
CA THR A 912 24.49 22.54 6.51
C THR A 912 25.76 22.25 5.71
N GLY A 913 25.61 21.89 4.44
CA GLY A 913 26.72 21.43 3.61
C GLY A 913 26.30 21.05 2.19
N SER A 914 27.05 20.13 1.58
CA SER A 914 26.79 19.59 0.24
C SER A 914 26.73 18.06 0.26
N ALA A 915 25.71 17.50 -0.39
CA ALA A 915 25.48 16.07 -0.57
C ALA A 915 26.01 15.57 -1.92
N SER A 916 26.63 14.38 -1.90
CA SER A 916 27.06 13.62 -3.08
C SER A 916 26.29 12.30 -3.12
N VAL A 917 25.56 12.06 -4.20
CA VAL A 917 24.78 10.83 -4.43
C VAL A 917 25.66 9.79 -5.10
N LEU A 918 26.25 8.89 -4.29
CA LEU A 918 27.11 7.79 -4.70
C LEU A 918 26.25 6.59 -5.14
N VAL A 919 26.61 5.92 -6.24
CA VAL A 919 25.81 4.83 -6.82
C VAL A 919 26.65 3.61 -7.16
N GLY A 920 26.16 2.41 -6.85
CA GLY A 920 26.82 1.15 -7.16
C GLY A 920 28.23 1.10 -6.56
N ALA A 921 29.24 0.93 -7.43
CA ALA A 921 30.66 0.86 -7.07
C ALA A 921 31.12 1.98 -6.11
N GLU A 922 30.69 3.22 -6.35
CA GLU A 922 31.06 4.36 -5.50
C GLU A 922 30.49 4.23 -4.08
N ALA A 923 29.22 3.81 -3.97
CA ALA A 923 28.57 3.61 -2.68
C ALA A 923 29.17 2.41 -1.93
N SER A 924 29.42 1.30 -2.63
CA SER A 924 30.03 0.10 -2.06
C SER A 924 31.50 0.27 -1.69
N SER A 925 32.20 1.25 -2.29
CA SER A 925 33.59 1.61 -1.94
C SER A 925 33.73 2.43 -0.65
N LEU A 926 32.61 2.90 -0.07
CA LEU A 926 32.58 3.68 1.16
C LEU A 926 31.78 2.97 2.27
N LEU A 927 30.55 2.52 1.96
CA LEU A 927 29.70 1.75 2.87
C LEU A 927 29.56 0.32 2.38
N ALA A 928 29.86 -0.65 3.25
CA ALA A 928 29.79 -2.06 2.94
C ALA A 928 28.40 -2.45 2.39
N ARG A 929 28.39 -3.19 1.28
CA ARG A 929 27.18 -3.77 0.64
C ARG A 929 26.06 -2.75 0.35
N SER A 930 26.42 -1.50 0.06
CA SER A 930 25.46 -0.41 -0.19
C SER A 930 25.43 -0.02 -1.67
N ASN A 931 24.28 -0.20 -2.34
CA ASN A 931 24.11 0.15 -3.77
C ASN A 931 23.79 1.64 -4.02
N LEU A 932 23.45 2.40 -2.98
CA LEU A 932 23.14 3.83 -3.04
C LEU A 932 23.48 4.45 -1.67
N ALA A 933 24.30 5.50 -1.67
CA ALA A 933 24.74 6.17 -0.43
C ALA A 933 24.84 7.69 -0.64
N ILE A 934 24.58 8.44 0.42
CA ILE A 934 24.66 9.90 0.43
C ILE A 934 25.84 10.31 1.31
N LYS A 935 26.94 10.75 0.69
CA LYS A 935 28.05 11.39 1.40
C LYS A 935 27.77 12.87 1.57
N ILE A 936 27.86 13.39 2.79
CA ILE A 936 27.67 14.79 3.14
C ILE A 936 29.03 15.39 3.50
N THR A 937 29.41 16.49 2.84
CA THR A 937 30.52 17.34 3.27
C THR A 937 29.93 18.54 4.00
N VAL A 938 30.15 18.63 5.30
CA VAL A 938 29.56 19.69 6.15
C VAL A 938 30.39 20.97 6.05
N THR A 939 29.71 22.13 5.98
CA THR A 939 30.33 23.46 5.91
C THR A 939 30.05 24.33 7.14
N GLU A 940 28.99 24.06 7.89
CA GLU A 940 28.73 24.63 9.22
C GLU A 940 27.94 23.62 10.06
N ALA A 941 28.23 23.56 11.36
CA ALA A 941 27.59 22.67 12.32
C ALA A 941 27.20 23.46 13.57
N ARG A 942 26.13 23.08 14.27
CA ARG A 942 25.73 23.67 15.57
C ARG A 942 25.13 22.59 16.46
N PHE A 943 25.74 22.33 17.61
CA PHE A 943 25.24 21.43 18.63
C PHE A 943 24.62 22.24 19.79
N VAL A 944 23.31 22.10 19.98
CA VAL A 944 22.52 22.86 20.96
C VAL A 944 21.87 21.88 21.94
N LYS A 945 22.12 22.04 23.24
CA LYS A 945 21.43 21.25 24.26
C LYS A 945 20.04 21.81 24.56
N SER A 946 19.10 20.92 24.87
CA SER A 946 17.71 21.24 25.26
C SER A 946 17.04 22.31 24.38
N GLY A 947 17.36 22.33 23.09
CA GLY A 947 16.88 23.30 22.10
C GLY A 947 15.58 22.90 21.39
N LEU A 948 15.05 21.70 21.65
CA LEU A 948 13.79 21.21 21.09
C LEU A 948 12.64 21.31 22.11
N PRO A 949 11.42 21.70 21.71
CA PRO A 949 10.27 21.85 22.62
C PRO A 949 9.60 20.52 22.98
N PHE A 950 10.28 19.39 22.75
CA PHE A 950 9.75 18.05 22.94
C PHE A 950 10.82 17.04 23.34
N ARG A 951 10.38 15.93 23.92
CA ARG A 951 11.11 14.67 24.10
C ARG A 951 10.28 13.52 23.54
N GLY A 952 10.85 12.33 23.45
CA GLY A 952 10.16 11.15 22.90
C GLY A 952 10.67 9.84 23.46
N ASP A 953 9.86 9.17 24.29
CA ASP A 953 10.21 7.85 24.82
C ASP A 953 10.21 6.79 23.72
N ALA A 954 11.20 5.90 23.72
CA ALA A 954 11.43 4.94 22.64
C ALA A 954 10.34 3.85 22.58
N GLY A 955 9.63 3.77 21.45
CA GLY A 955 8.63 2.74 21.17
C GLY A 955 9.13 1.65 20.23
N GLU A 956 8.19 0.97 19.56
CA GLU A 956 8.51 -0.06 18.56
C GLU A 956 9.38 0.48 17.39
N PHE A 957 10.50 -0.18 17.11
CA PHE A 957 11.22 -0.03 15.85
C PHE A 957 10.32 -0.33 14.65
N SER A 958 10.56 0.33 13.50
CA SER A 958 9.86 0.04 12.25
C SER A 958 10.13 -1.41 11.82
N PRO A 959 9.12 -2.20 11.42
CA PRO A 959 9.38 -3.55 10.90
C PRO A 959 10.18 -3.52 9.59
N TYR A 960 10.19 -2.36 8.90
CA TYR A 960 10.99 -2.10 7.70
C TYR A 960 12.42 -1.62 8.00
N ASN A 961 12.86 -1.57 9.27
CA ASN A 961 14.22 -1.12 9.58
C ASN A 961 15.27 -2.00 8.91
N PRO A 962 16.28 -1.41 8.24
CA PRO A 962 17.31 -2.15 7.55
C PRO A 962 18.43 -2.59 8.52
N PRO A 963 19.24 -3.58 8.12
CA PRO A 963 20.52 -3.85 8.79
C PRO A 963 21.43 -2.62 8.70
N ILE A 964 22.25 -2.42 9.74
CA ILE A 964 23.26 -1.37 9.79
C ILE A 964 24.29 -1.60 8.68
N ARG A 965 24.73 -0.52 8.02
CA ARG A 965 25.79 -0.55 7.01
C ARG A 965 26.99 0.20 7.54
N HIS A 966 28.10 -0.51 7.70
CA HIS A 966 29.36 0.00 8.24
C HIS A 966 30.24 0.60 7.13
N LEU A 967 31.15 1.51 7.50
CA LEU A 967 32.21 1.94 6.59
C LEU A 967 33.14 0.76 6.26
N LEU A 968 33.75 0.76 5.07
CA LEU A 968 34.84 -0.19 4.76
C LEU A 968 36.11 0.06 5.59
N SER A 969 36.19 1.16 6.34
CA SER A 969 37.21 1.43 7.35
C SER A 969 36.82 1.01 8.78
N GLU A 970 35.56 0.58 9.00
CA GLU A 970 35.06 0.00 10.26
C GLU A 970 35.15 -1.54 10.25
N HIS A 971 35.57 -2.15 9.15
CA HIS A 971 35.67 -3.60 8.93
C HIS A 971 37.03 -3.94 8.29
N ASP A 972 37.42 -5.21 8.32
CA ASP A 972 38.70 -5.66 7.76
C ASP A 972 38.96 -5.23 6.32
N ALA A 973 40.19 -4.77 6.07
CA ALA A 973 40.67 -4.37 4.75
C ALA A 973 40.53 -5.47 3.67
N HIS A 974 40.43 -6.73 4.08
CA HIS A 974 40.17 -7.86 3.18
C HIS A 974 38.83 -7.73 2.44
N LEU A 975 37.76 -7.24 3.08
CA LEU A 975 36.47 -7.03 2.42
C LEU A 975 36.48 -5.83 1.46
N ALA A 976 37.30 -4.81 1.74
CA ALA A 976 37.48 -3.67 0.84
C ALA A 976 38.13 -4.09 -0.50
N SER A 977 39.08 -5.02 -0.46
CA SER A 977 39.79 -5.51 -1.67
C SER A 977 38.91 -6.23 -2.69
N SER A 978 37.74 -6.76 -2.27
CA SER A 978 36.77 -7.43 -3.14
C SER A 978 35.67 -6.52 -3.71
N SER A 979 35.51 -5.28 -3.20
CA SER A 979 34.47 -4.35 -3.67
C SER A 979 34.93 -3.48 -4.85
N SER A 980 36.25 -3.35 -5.08
CA SER A 980 36.84 -2.52 -6.13
C SER A 980 36.66 -3.04 -7.56
N SER A 981 36.01 -4.19 -7.78
CA SER A 981 35.84 -4.83 -9.10
C SER A 981 34.37 -5.03 -9.50
N ALA A 982 33.51 -4.03 -9.23
CA ALA A 982 32.10 -4.02 -9.63
C ALA A 982 31.83 -4.06 -11.17
N SER A 983 32.86 -4.21 -11.99
CA SER A 983 32.78 -4.43 -13.45
C SER A 983 33.12 -5.86 -13.88
N SER A 984 33.55 -6.74 -12.97
CA SER A 984 33.76 -8.16 -13.24
C SER A 984 32.64 -8.99 -12.59
N GLN A 985 32.00 -9.86 -13.38
CA GLN A 985 31.20 -10.95 -12.84
C GLN A 985 32.05 -11.76 -11.83
N PRO A 986 31.46 -12.26 -10.73
CA PRO A 986 32.17 -13.16 -9.82
C PRO A 986 32.67 -14.37 -10.62
N ASN A 987 34.00 -14.50 -10.74
CA ASN A 987 34.65 -15.52 -11.57
C ASN A 987 34.52 -16.94 -11.00
N MET A 988 33.78 -17.12 -9.89
CA MET A 988 33.64 -18.37 -9.14
C MET A 988 32.19 -18.57 -8.67
N SER A 989 31.70 -19.80 -8.78
CA SER A 989 30.40 -20.24 -8.26
C SER A 989 30.56 -21.46 -7.35
N ALA A 990 29.57 -21.68 -6.49
CA ALA A 990 29.44 -22.82 -5.58
C ALA A 990 28.20 -23.63 -5.95
N SER A 991 28.38 -24.77 -6.61
CA SER A 991 27.33 -25.71 -7.01
C SER A 991 26.92 -26.60 -5.84
N LEU A 992 25.66 -26.62 -5.44
CA LEU A 992 25.18 -27.46 -4.32
C LEU A 992 25.12 -28.94 -4.71
N VAL A 993 26.01 -29.77 -4.15
CA VAL A 993 26.12 -31.21 -4.44
C VAL A 993 25.29 -32.06 -3.47
N ARG A 994 25.38 -31.80 -2.16
CA ARG A 994 24.83 -32.68 -1.11
C ARG A 994 24.28 -31.88 0.05
N ARG A 995 23.20 -32.38 0.67
CA ARG A 995 22.65 -31.89 1.93
C ARG A 995 22.46 -33.05 2.91
N GLU A 996 23.13 -33.00 4.04
CA GLU A 996 22.95 -33.91 5.17
C GLU A 996 22.10 -33.21 6.24
N VAL A 997 21.06 -33.88 6.75
CA VAL A 997 20.22 -33.34 7.84
C VAL A 997 20.78 -33.85 9.16
N LEU A 998 21.25 -32.95 10.01
CA LEU A 998 21.81 -33.30 11.33
C LEU A 998 20.77 -33.12 12.44
N THR A 999 19.98 -32.04 12.37
CA THR A 999 18.87 -31.74 13.28
C THR A 999 17.71 -31.17 12.47
N PRO A 1000 16.48 -31.07 13.02
CA PRO A 1000 15.36 -30.41 12.33
C PRO A 1000 15.60 -28.93 11.97
N THR A 1001 16.67 -28.31 12.52
CA THR A 1001 17.08 -26.93 12.19
C THR A 1001 18.50 -26.81 11.62
N ILE A 1002 19.37 -27.81 11.72
CA ILE A 1002 20.77 -27.76 11.30
C ILE A 1002 21.07 -28.82 10.22
N ASN A 1003 21.65 -28.37 9.11
CA ASN A 1003 22.05 -29.21 7.99
C ASN A 1003 23.52 -28.97 7.63
N ARG A 1004 24.23 -29.99 7.14
CA ARG A 1004 25.51 -29.83 6.45
C ARG A 1004 25.28 -29.78 4.94
N TYR A 1005 25.91 -28.82 4.28
CA TYR A 1005 25.86 -28.62 2.84
C TYR A 1005 27.25 -28.83 2.25
N THR A 1006 27.34 -29.61 1.18
CA THR A 1006 28.56 -29.74 0.37
C THR A 1006 28.38 -28.97 -0.93
N PHE A 1007 29.30 -28.04 -1.19
CA PHE A 1007 29.36 -27.29 -2.44
C PHE A 1007 30.65 -27.64 -3.20
N GLN A 1008 30.50 -27.80 -4.51
CA GLN A 1008 31.59 -27.90 -5.47
C GLN A 1008 31.86 -26.51 -6.02
N LEU A 1009 33.08 -26.01 -5.84
CA LEU A 1009 33.51 -24.73 -6.42
C LEU A 1009 33.83 -24.93 -7.92
N SER A 1010 33.42 -23.97 -8.74
CA SER A 1010 33.82 -23.88 -10.15
C SER A 1010 34.30 -22.46 -10.44
N SER A 1011 35.36 -22.29 -11.22
CA SER A 1011 35.91 -20.97 -11.55
C SER A 1011 36.54 -20.94 -12.94
N ARG A 1012 36.56 -19.75 -13.55
CA ARG A 1012 37.31 -19.45 -14.78
C ARG A 1012 38.80 -19.15 -14.52
N SER A 1013 39.23 -19.23 -13.26
CA SER A 1013 40.61 -18.96 -12.81
C SER A 1013 40.99 -19.99 -11.75
N ALA A 1014 42.25 -19.98 -11.30
CA ALA A 1014 42.66 -20.83 -10.18
C ALA A 1014 41.81 -20.53 -8.94
N ILE A 1015 41.22 -21.57 -8.34
CA ILE A 1015 40.41 -21.43 -7.12
C ILE A 1015 41.34 -20.97 -5.98
N PRO A 1016 41.02 -19.88 -5.26
CA PRO A 1016 41.83 -19.40 -4.15
C PRO A 1016 41.83 -20.42 -3.01
N LYS A 1017 43.02 -20.77 -2.51
CA LYS A 1017 43.16 -21.68 -1.37
C LYS A 1017 42.70 -20.97 -0.09
N TRP A 1018 41.62 -21.45 0.50
CA TRP A 1018 41.19 -21.05 1.84
C TRP A 1018 41.98 -21.80 2.92
N GLN A 1019 42.02 -21.25 4.12
CA GLN A 1019 42.61 -21.88 5.30
C GLN A 1019 41.53 -22.32 6.29
N ALA A 1020 41.86 -23.27 7.17
CA ALA A 1020 40.94 -23.71 8.22
C ALA A 1020 40.56 -22.53 9.13
N GLY A 1021 39.28 -22.45 9.51
CA GLY A 1021 38.68 -21.34 10.25
C GLY A 1021 38.04 -20.25 9.37
N GLN A 1022 38.43 -20.11 8.10
CA GLN A 1022 37.89 -19.06 7.23
C GLN A 1022 36.43 -19.27 6.81
N TYR A 1023 35.75 -18.17 6.50
CA TYR A 1023 34.40 -18.15 5.93
C TYR A 1023 34.42 -17.92 4.42
N VAL A 1024 33.37 -18.41 3.74
CA VAL A 1024 33.04 -18.11 2.35
C VAL A 1024 31.91 -17.08 2.30
N THR A 1025 31.97 -16.15 1.36
CA THR A 1025 30.92 -15.15 1.12
C THR A 1025 30.14 -15.52 -0.13
N LEU A 1026 28.85 -15.81 0.03
CA LEU A 1026 27.94 -16.21 -1.05
C LEU A 1026 26.88 -15.13 -1.31
N ASP A 1027 26.53 -14.95 -2.58
CA ASP A 1027 25.48 -14.05 -3.04
C ASP A 1027 24.22 -14.85 -3.45
N PHE A 1028 23.09 -14.59 -2.80
CA PHE A 1028 21.79 -15.20 -3.13
C PHE A 1028 20.83 -14.23 -3.85
N GLU A 1029 21.25 -13.01 -4.23
CA GLU A 1029 20.40 -12.08 -4.99
C GLU A 1029 19.85 -12.70 -6.30
N PRO A 1030 20.63 -13.45 -7.11
CA PRO A 1030 20.11 -14.05 -8.35
C PRO A 1030 18.96 -15.05 -8.14
N GLU A 1031 18.93 -15.75 -7.01
CA GLU A 1031 17.97 -16.82 -6.69
C GLU A 1031 16.78 -16.34 -5.86
N LEU A 1032 16.99 -15.34 -4.99
CA LEU A 1032 16.00 -14.83 -4.03
C LEU A 1032 15.56 -13.38 -4.29
N GLY A 1033 16.18 -12.70 -5.24
CA GLY A 1033 15.89 -11.33 -5.65
C GLY A 1033 14.55 -11.18 -6.34
N ALA A 1034 13.46 -11.16 -5.57
CA ALA A 1034 12.10 -10.90 -6.05
C ALA A 1034 11.84 -9.44 -6.48
N GLY A 1035 12.88 -8.77 -7.02
CA GLY A 1035 12.87 -7.40 -7.52
C GLY A 1035 12.50 -6.33 -6.48
N TYR A 1036 12.34 -5.10 -6.97
CA TYR A 1036 11.79 -4.01 -6.16
C TYR A 1036 10.31 -4.24 -5.85
N SER A 1037 9.96 -4.18 -4.57
CA SER A 1037 8.62 -3.80 -4.13
C SER A 1037 8.72 -2.55 -3.27
N HIS A 1038 7.66 -1.74 -3.26
CA HIS A 1038 7.58 -0.58 -2.37
C HIS A 1038 7.36 -1.00 -0.90
N MET A 1039 6.47 -1.98 -0.69
CA MET A 1039 6.08 -2.56 0.60
C MET A 1039 6.07 -4.09 0.49
N ARG A 1040 6.28 -4.80 1.59
CA ARG A 1040 6.13 -6.26 1.72
C ARG A 1040 5.65 -6.58 3.14
N ASP A 1041 4.39 -6.31 3.46
CA ASP A 1041 3.93 -6.37 4.86
C ASP A 1041 3.97 -7.79 5.48
N GLU A 1042 4.02 -8.83 4.65
CA GLU A 1042 4.22 -10.25 5.06
C GLU A 1042 5.68 -10.60 5.37
N ASP A 1043 6.65 -9.89 4.78
CA ASP A 1043 8.10 -10.00 5.06
C ASP A 1043 8.78 -8.64 4.82
N PRO A 1044 8.68 -7.70 5.80
CA PRO A 1044 9.21 -6.34 5.66
C PRO A 1044 10.74 -6.27 5.59
N GLN A 1045 11.43 -7.28 6.14
CA GLN A 1045 12.89 -7.35 6.23
C GLN A 1045 13.52 -7.75 4.89
N SER A 1046 12.91 -8.68 4.15
CA SER A 1046 13.33 -9.09 2.79
C SER A 1046 13.47 -7.95 1.77
N LEU A 1047 12.99 -6.74 2.10
CA LEU A 1047 13.00 -5.57 1.24
C LEU A 1047 14.33 -4.78 1.31
N ASN A 1048 15.09 -4.90 2.41
CA ASN A 1048 16.42 -4.27 2.58
C ASN A 1048 17.54 -5.30 2.79
N ASP A 1049 17.22 -6.60 2.73
CA ASP A 1049 18.18 -7.70 2.72
C ASP A 1049 19.08 -7.58 1.48
N ASP A 1050 20.39 -7.73 1.66
CA ASP A 1050 21.34 -7.79 0.55
C ASP A 1050 21.40 -9.19 -0.09
N LEU A 1051 20.80 -10.19 0.57
CA LEU A 1051 20.86 -11.61 0.21
C LEU A 1051 22.30 -12.19 0.15
N ILE A 1052 23.31 -11.42 0.58
CA ILE A 1052 24.71 -11.85 0.71
C ILE A 1052 24.89 -12.45 2.10
N ARG A 1053 25.53 -13.62 2.20
CA ARG A 1053 25.80 -14.27 3.50
C ARG A 1053 27.21 -14.84 3.59
N THR A 1054 27.87 -14.54 4.70
CA THR A 1054 29.12 -15.14 5.14
C THR A 1054 28.83 -16.41 5.95
N PHE A 1055 29.54 -17.49 5.66
CA PHE A 1055 29.40 -18.78 6.35
C PHE A 1055 30.76 -19.43 6.54
N THR A 1056 31.09 -19.88 7.75
CA THR A 1056 32.35 -20.59 7.99
C THR A 1056 32.46 -21.87 7.16
N VAL A 1057 33.61 -22.11 6.54
CA VAL A 1057 33.92 -23.39 5.92
C VAL A 1057 34.22 -24.38 7.05
N SER A 1058 33.31 -25.33 7.26
CA SER A 1058 33.39 -26.34 8.33
C SER A 1058 34.22 -27.58 7.97
N SER A 1059 34.65 -27.70 6.71
CA SER A 1059 35.63 -28.70 6.26
C SER A 1059 37.06 -28.17 6.29
N PRO A 1060 38.07 -28.98 6.69
CA PRO A 1060 39.47 -28.64 6.42
C PRO A 1060 39.72 -28.55 4.91
N PRO A 1061 40.70 -27.74 4.45
CA PRO A 1061 41.06 -27.69 3.03
C PRO A 1061 41.64 -29.02 2.56
N LYS A 1062 40.84 -29.80 1.81
CA LYS A 1062 41.19 -31.12 1.26
C LYS A 1062 40.69 -31.24 -0.18
N GLY A 1063 41.62 -31.23 -1.14
CA GLY A 1063 41.30 -31.16 -2.58
C GLY A 1063 40.98 -29.73 -3.03
N ASP A 1064 41.21 -29.44 -4.31
CA ASP A 1064 41.27 -28.06 -4.81
C ASP A 1064 39.90 -27.36 -4.99
N SER A 1065 38.77 -27.97 -4.62
CA SER A 1065 37.44 -27.43 -4.98
C SER A 1065 36.21 -27.83 -4.14
N GLU A 1066 36.24 -28.77 -3.19
CA GLU A 1066 35.05 -29.08 -2.37
C GLU A 1066 35.08 -28.31 -1.04
N ILE A 1067 33.97 -27.66 -0.68
CA ILE A 1067 33.76 -27.04 0.64
C ILE A 1067 32.49 -27.57 1.31
N GLN A 1068 32.52 -27.71 2.64
CA GLN A 1068 31.37 -28.11 3.43
C GLN A 1068 31.02 -27.07 4.49
N MET A 1069 29.74 -26.68 4.58
CA MET A 1069 29.23 -25.66 5.48
C MET A 1069 28.09 -26.23 6.33
N THR A 1070 28.19 -26.11 7.65
CA THR A 1070 27.20 -26.65 8.59
C THR A 1070 26.33 -25.52 9.13
N LEU A 1071 25.12 -25.40 8.59
CA LEU A 1071 24.28 -24.20 8.70
C LEU A 1071 22.99 -24.46 9.48
N ARG A 1072 22.58 -23.49 10.28
CA ARG A 1072 21.25 -23.45 10.90
C ARG A 1072 20.27 -22.72 10.00
N ARG A 1073 19.03 -23.21 9.90
CA ARG A 1073 17.94 -22.59 9.15
C ARG A 1073 17.42 -21.34 9.86
N HIS A 1074 17.99 -20.19 9.52
CA HIS A 1074 17.67 -18.83 9.96
C HIS A 1074 17.69 -17.85 8.75
N GLY A 1075 16.66 -17.02 8.59
CA GLY A 1075 16.54 -16.07 7.48
C GLY A 1075 16.29 -16.70 6.08
N PRO A 1076 16.23 -15.88 5.01
CA PRO A 1076 15.84 -16.33 3.67
C PRO A 1076 16.80 -17.35 3.04
N ALA A 1077 18.11 -17.02 2.96
CA ALA A 1077 19.12 -17.82 2.26
C ALA A 1077 19.22 -19.27 2.77
N THR A 1078 19.32 -19.47 4.09
CA THR A 1078 19.39 -20.83 4.67
C THR A 1078 18.04 -21.55 4.65
N THR A 1079 16.91 -20.82 4.62
CA THR A 1079 15.57 -21.40 4.44
C THR A 1079 15.37 -21.90 3.00
N PHE A 1080 15.92 -21.17 2.02
CA PHE A 1080 16.01 -21.60 0.63
C PHE A 1080 16.87 -22.87 0.50
N LEU A 1081 18.12 -22.85 0.97
CA LEU A 1081 18.97 -24.05 1.04
C LEU A 1081 18.31 -25.22 1.80
N GLY A 1082 17.52 -24.92 2.84
CA GLY A 1082 16.76 -25.91 3.62
C GLY A 1082 15.56 -26.51 2.90
N ARG A 1083 15.05 -25.85 1.85
CA ARG A 1083 13.89 -26.28 1.04
C ARG A 1083 14.26 -26.74 -0.36
N HIS A 1084 15.44 -26.37 -0.87
CA HIS A 1084 15.87 -26.65 -2.24
C HIS A 1084 15.86 -28.16 -2.54
N ASN A 1085 15.57 -28.49 -3.79
CA ASN A 1085 15.60 -29.87 -4.29
C ASN A 1085 16.98 -30.15 -4.88
N THR A 1086 17.82 -30.93 -4.18
CA THR A 1086 19.19 -31.26 -4.60
C THR A 1086 19.29 -32.13 -5.88
N ARG A 1087 18.16 -32.43 -6.54
CA ARG A 1087 18.12 -32.98 -7.91
C ARG A 1087 18.11 -31.89 -9.00
N VAL A 1088 17.94 -30.63 -8.61
CA VAL A 1088 18.03 -29.46 -9.48
C VAL A 1088 19.35 -28.76 -9.16
N PRO A 1089 20.22 -28.51 -10.16
CA PRO A 1089 21.43 -27.71 -9.97
C PRO A 1089 21.12 -26.37 -9.31
N LEU A 1090 22.05 -25.88 -8.51
CA LEU A 1090 21.98 -24.58 -7.83
C LEU A 1090 23.40 -24.06 -7.70
N ASP A 1091 23.73 -23.07 -8.54
CA ASP A 1091 25.06 -22.50 -8.67
C ASP A 1091 25.07 -21.09 -8.07
N ILE A 1092 25.60 -20.97 -6.86
CA ILE A 1092 25.55 -19.72 -6.08
C ILE A 1092 26.84 -18.93 -6.32
N PRO A 1093 26.80 -17.66 -6.76
CA PRO A 1093 28.02 -16.87 -6.93
C PRO A 1093 28.81 -16.71 -5.64
N VAL A 1094 30.14 -16.78 -5.75
CA VAL A 1094 31.06 -16.62 -4.61
C VAL A 1094 31.81 -15.31 -4.75
N LEU A 1095 31.69 -14.45 -3.73
CA LEU A 1095 32.35 -13.14 -3.68
C LEU A 1095 33.79 -13.23 -3.14
N GLY A 1096 34.10 -14.25 -2.33
CA GLY A 1096 35.44 -14.50 -1.83
C GLY A 1096 35.47 -15.31 -0.53
N PHE A 1097 36.68 -15.51 0.01
CA PHE A 1097 36.92 -16.06 1.35
C PHE A 1097 37.47 -14.96 2.28
N GLY A 1098 37.18 -15.07 3.57
CA GLY A 1098 37.64 -14.13 4.61
C GLY A 1098 37.74 -14.78 5.99
N GLY A 1099 38.06 -13.99 7.01
CA GLY A 1099 38.25 -14.44 8.40
C GLY A 1099 39.67 -14.15 8.89
N GLU A 1100 39.78 -13.73 10.16
CA GLU A 1100 41.02 -13.27 10.77
C GLU A 1100 42.08 -14.37 10.86
N GLU A 1101 43.36 -14.01 10.67
CA GLU A 1101 44.46 -14.93 10.96
C GLU A 1101 44.61 -15.17 12.48
N ALA A 1102 44.22 -14.20 13.31
CA ALA A 1102 44.25 -14.26 14.77
C ALA A 1102 43.26 -15.29 15.37
N PHE A 1103 42.21 -15.66 14.63
CA PHE A 1103 41.22 -16.66 15.05
C PHE A 1103 41.62 -18.10 14.69
N ARG A 1104 42.79 -18.29 14.06
CA ARG A 1104 43.38 -19.63 13.88
C ARG A 1104 44.10 -20.07 15.15
N ILE A 1105 43.88 -21.32 15.55
CA ILE A 1105 44.55 -21.92 16.70
C ILE A 1105 45.99 -22.29 16.30
N PRO A 1106 47.03 -21.80 17.01
CA PRO A 1106 48.41 -22.16 16.74
C PRO A 1106 48.64 -23.67 16.94
N LEU A 1107 49.43 -24.27 16.04
CA LEU A 1107 49.80 -25.70 16.11
C LEU A 1107 51.12 -25.93 16.88
N ASP A 1108 51.71 -24.89 17.46
CA ASP A 1108 52.91 -24.97 18.29
C ASP A 1108 52.57 -25.29 19.75
N ALA A 1109 53.20 -26.31 20.32
CA ALA A 1109 53.06 -26.68 21.73
C ALA A 1109 53.65 -25.63 22.71
N GLN A 1110 54.45 -24.68 22.24
CA GLN A 1110 54.92 -23.53 23.04
C GLN A 1110 53.91 -22.37 23.09
N ALA A 1111 52.87 -22.37 22.23
CA ALA A 1111 51.84 -21.34 22.22
C ALA A 1111 51.01 -21.29 23.54
N PRO A 1112 50.21 -20.23 23.76
CA PRO A 1112 49.16 -20.23 24.76
C PRO A 1112 48.16 -21.38 24.54
N GLN A 1113 47.69 -22.00 25.62
CA GLN A 1113 46.63 -23.00 25.57
C GLN A 1113 45.33 -22.38 25.00
N PRO A 1114 44.77 -22.94 23.92
CA PRO A 1114 43.53 -22.43 23.33
C PRO A 1114 42.31 -22.87 24.15
N VAL A 1115 41.49 -21.91 24.54
CA VAL A 1115 40.17 -22.13 25.16
C VAL A 1115 39.10 -21.66 24.17
N PHE A 1116 38.46 -22.59 23.46
CA PHE A 1116 37.40 -22.26 22.51
C PHE A 1116 36.03 -22.26 23.20
N VAL A 1117 35.23 -21.21 22.97
CA VAL A 1117 33.88 -21.06 23.52
C VAL A 1117 32.87 -20.93 22.38
N ALA A 1118 32.08 -21.98 22.18
CA ALA A 1118 31.13 -22.12 21.07
C ALA A 1118 29.67 -22.08 21.54
N ALA A 1119 28.76 -21.60 20.69
CA ALA A 1119 27.31 -21.78 20.91
C ALA A 1119 26.57 -22.15 19.62
N GLY A 1120 25.76 -23.21 19.67
CA GLY A 1120 25.01 -23.69 18.50
C GLY A 1120 25.95 -24.08 17.36
N VAL A 1121 25.73 -23.49 16.17
CA VAL A 1121 26.59 -23.67 15.00
C VAL A 1121 27.93 -22.92 15.08
N GLY A 1122 28.17 -22.07 16.08
CA GLY A 1122 29.46 -21.41 16.32
C GLY A 1122 30.63 -22.36 16.61
N ILE A 1123 30.40 -23.68 16.58
CA ILE A 1123 31.46 -24.68 16.50
C ILE A 1123 32.16 -24.72 15.11
N THR A 1124 31.56 -24.16 14.05
CA THR A 1124 32.06 -24.34 12.67
C THR A 1124 33.50 -23.90 12.41
N PRO A 1125 34.06 -22.81 13.01
CA PRO A 1125 35.48 -22.47 12.85
C PRO A 1125 36.41 -23.51 13.49
N MET A 1126 35.96 -24.14 14.59
CA MET A 1126 36.69 -25.21 15.26
C MET A 1126 36.65 -26.50 14.42
N LEU A 1127 35.53 -26.84 13.76
CA LEU A 1127 35.40 -28.09 12.98
C LEU A 1127 36.47 -28.25 11.89
N ALA A 1128 36.80 -27.17 11.17
CA ALA A 1128 37.83 -27.21 10.12
C ALA A 1128 39.26 -27.32 10.69
N GLN A 1129 39.48 -26.89 11.93
CA GLN A 1129 40.79 -26.84 12.59
C GLN A 1129 41.06 -28.06 13.48
N ALA A 1130 40.02 -28.66 14.06
CA ALA A 1130 40.12 -29.57 15.21
C ALA A 1130 41.04 -30.78 14.98
N GLN A 1131 40.99 -31.40 13.80
CA GLN A 1131 41.87 -32.54 13.52
C GLN A 1131 43.36 -32.14 13.57
N ALA A 1132 43.74 -31.03 12.94
CA ALA A 1132 45.14 -30.57 12.95
C ALA A 1132 45.61 -30.15 14.35
N VAL A 1133 44.74 -29.51 15.15
CA VAL A 1133 45.01 -29.12 16.53
C VAL A 1133 45.23 -30.35 17.43
N LEU A 1134 44.44 -31.41 17.24
CA LEU A 1134 44.55 -32.67 17.99
C LEU A 1134 45.76 -33.51 17.52
N ASP A 1135 46.02 -33.58 16.21
CA ASP A 1135 47.17 -34.28 15.63
C ASP A 1135 48.50 -33.65 16.11
N ALA A 1136 48.53 -32.31 16.23
CA ALA A 1136 49.63 -31.54 16.81
C ALA A 1136 49.73 -31.63 18.36
N LYS A 1137 48.77 -32.32 19.01
CA LYS A 1137 48.70 -32.52 20.47
C LYS A 1137 48.62 -31.22 21.29
N VAL A 1138 48.05 -30.16 20.71
CA VAL A 1138 47.79 -28.89 21.39
C VAL A 1138 46.74 -29.13 22.50
N PRO A 1139 46.94 -28.63 23.74
CA PRO A 1139 46.08 -28.95 24.89
C PRO A 1139 44.74 -28.18 24.88
N LEU A 1140 43.95 -28.33 23.82
CA LEU A 1140 42.67 -27.65 23.61
C LEU A 1140 41.67 -27.88 24.75
N LYS A 1141 40.98 -26.82 25.15
CA LYS A 1141 39.76 -26.88 25.96
C LYS A 1141 38.59 -26.28 25.17
N LEU A 1142 37.51 -27.04 24.98
CA LEU A 1142 36.30 -26.57 24.29
C LEU A 1142 35.12 -26.50 25.28
N LEU A 1143 34.50 -25.33 25.40
CA LEU A 1143 33.23 -25.12 26.11
C LEU A 1143 32.16 -24.85 25.05
N TRP A 1144 31.16 -25.73 24.92
CA TRP A 1144 30.18 -25.62 23.82
C TRP A 1144 28.74 -25.66 24.34
N SER A 1145 27.99 -24.58 24.18
CA SER A 1145 26.58 -24.55 24.58
C SER A 1145 25.64 -24.94 23.44
N LEU A 1146 24.71 -25.84 23.74
CA LEU A 1146 23.70 -26.35 22.81
C LEU A 1146 22.31 -26.31 23.43
N ARG A 1147 21.30 -26.47 22.56
CA ARG A 1147 19.97 -26.91 22.99
C ARG A 1147 19.91 -28.44 22.93
N SER A 1148 19.08 -29.06 23.76
CA SER A 1148 18.90 -30.51 23.74
C SER A 1148 18.40 -31.02 22.37
N GLU A 1149 17.59 -30.22 21.67
CA GLU A 1149 17.11 -30.48 20.30
C GLU A 1149 18.22 -30.50 19.21
N ASP A 1150 19.43 -30.02 19.53
CA ASP A 1150 20.59 -30.01 18.62
C ASP A 1150 21.74 -30.92 19.10
N LEU A 1151 21.56 -31.76 20.14
CA LEU A 1151 22.54 -32.76 20.58
C LEU A 1151 23.06 -33.70 19.46
N PRO A 1152 22.26 -34.10 18.45
CA PRO A 1152 22.77 -34.87 17.31
C PRO A 1152 23.93 -34.21 16.54
N LEU A 1153 24.04 -32.87 16.57
CA LEU A 1153 25.19 -32.15 15.99
C LEU A 1153 26.49 -32.47 16.74
N ALA A 1154 26.44 -32.60 18.08
CA ALA A 1154 27.60 -32.98 18.88
C ALA A 1154 28.00 -34.44 18.64
N ALA A 1155 27.02 -35.34 18.53
CA ALA A 1155 27.26 -36.75 18.21
C ALA A 1155 27.94 -36.93 16.83
N ASP A 1156 27.44 -36.29 15.76
CA ASP A 1156 28.07 -36.30 14.43
C ASP A 1156 29.46 -35.63 14.45
N THR A 1157 29.64 -34.55 15.22
CA THR A 1157 30.92 -33.87 15.39
C THR A 1157 31.99 -34.78 16.01
N PHE A 1158 31.69 -35.41 17.15
CA PHE A 1158 32.64 -36.29 17.84
C PHE A 1158 32.88 -37.61 17.11
N ALA A 1159 31.90 -38.12 16.36
CA ALA A 1159 32.10 -39.28 15.49
C ALA A 1159 33.03 -38.98 14.29
N ARG A 1160 33.09 -37.72 13.82
CA ARG A 1160 33.95 -37.30 12.69
C ARG A 1160 35.33 -36.81 13.11
N VAL A 1161 35.49 -36.34 14.35
CA VAL A 1161 36.79 -35.88 14.89
C VAL A 1161 37.11 -36.65 16.19
N PRO A 1162 37.76 -37.82 16.08
CA PRO A 1162 38.14 -38.62 17.24
C PRO A 1162 39.00 -37.83 18.23
N GLY A 1163 38.74 -38.00 19.53
CA GLY A 1163 39.45 -37.30 20.61
C GLY A 1163 38.87 -35.93 20.98
N LEU A 1164 38.14 -35.24 20.09
CA LEU A 1164 37.57 -33.92 20.39
C LEU A 1164 36.59 -33.94 21.58
N ALA A 1165 35.86 -35.05 21.77
CA ALA A 1165 34.94 -35.24 22.88
C ALA A 1165 35.62 -35.05 24.25
N GLY A 1166 36.80 -35.64 24.47
CA GLY A 1166 37.55 -35.55 25.73
C GLY A 1166 38.09 -34.14 26.04
N ALA A 1167 38.26 -33.30 25.01
CA ALA A 1167 38.57 -31.88 25.17
C ALA A 1167 37.33 -31.02 25.51
N THR A 1168 36.12 -31.56 25.40
CA THR A 1168 34.87 -30.81 25.37
C THR A 1168 34.06 -30.90 26.67
N THR A 1169 33.50 -29.76 27.09
CA THR A 1169 32.44 -29.66 28.09
C THR A 1169 31.21 -29.01 27.44
N LEU A 1170 30.10 -29.75 27.39
CA LEU A 1170 28.84 -29.34 26.77
C LEU A 1170 27.89 -28.71 27.79
N PHE A 1171 27.30 -27.57 27.44
CA PHE A 1171 26.34 -26.83 28.27
C PHE A 1171 24.95 -26.84 27.62
N VAL A 1172 24.14 -27.82 28.03
CA VAL A 1172 22.91 -28.23 27.35
C VAL A 1172 21.69 -27.54 27.97
N THR A 1173 20.86 -26.94 27.12
CA THR A 1173 19.64 -26.22 27.53
C THR A 1173 18.38 -26.85 26.95
N GLY A 1174 17.35 -27.01 27.79
CA GLY A 1174 16.09 -27.67 27.42
C GLY A 1174 15.93 -29.07 28.04
N GLY A 1175 14.68 -29.50 28.22
CA GLY A 1175 14.31 -30.69 29.00
C GLY A 1175 13.83 -31.88 28.18
N ARG A 1176 14.41 -32.14 27.00
CA ARG A 1176 14.12 -33.32 26.16
C ARG A 1176 15.36 -33.77 25.40
N GLY A 1177 15.93 -34.91 25.77
CA GLY A 1177 17.03 -35.53 25.02
C GLY A 1177 17.96 -36.39 25.88
N GLU A 1178 17.44 -37.26 26.74
CA GLU A 1178 18.27 -38.10 27.62
C GLU A 1178 18.98 -39.24 26.86
N GLU A 1179 18.37 -39.76 25.79
CA GLU A 1179 18.97 -40.79 24.95
C GLU A 1179 20.15 -40.22 24.14
N GLU A 1180 19.97 -39.04 23.55
CA GLU A 1180 21.00 -38.29 22.84
C GLU A 1180 22.11 -37.79 23.79
N ARG A 1181 21.76 -37.35 25.00
CA ARG A 1181 22.72 -37.05 26.06
C ARG A 1181 23.57 -38.28 26.36
N GLY A 1182 22.94 -39.41 26.66
CA GLY A 1182 23.64 -40.67 26.96
C GLY A 1182 24.47 -41.19 25.77
N ALA A 1183 24.12 -40.85 24.53
CA ALA A 1183 24.96 -41.12 23.35
C ALA A 1183 26.22 -40.26 23.31
N VAL A 1184 26.13 -38.99 23.70
CA VAL A 1184 27.26 -38.05 23.70
C VAL A 1184 28.19 -38.26 24.90
N GLU A 1185 27.65 -38.58 26.09
CA GLU A 1185 28.46 -38.98 27.26
C GLU A 1185 29.26 -40.27 26.98
N ARG A 1186 28.68 -41.24 26.25
CA ARG A 1186 29.37 -42.45 25.77
C ARG A 1186 30.52 -42.18 24.80
N LEU A 1187 30.57 -41.00 24.16
CA LEU A 1187 31.69 -40.58 23.31
C LEU A 1187 32.82 -39.90 24.11
N GLY A 1188 32.65 -39.71 25.43
CA GLY A 1188 33.68 -39.18 26.34
C GLY A 1188 33.64 -37.67 26.57
N ALA A 1189 32.55 -36.98 26.18
CA ALA A 1189 32.36 -35.56 26.48
C ALA A 1189 31.67 -35.35 27.84
N GLY A 1190 32.12 -34.35 28.61
CA GLY A 1190 31.43 -33.93 29.84
C GLY A 1190 30.16 -33.13 29.50
N VAL A 1191 29.05 -33.37 30.21
CA VAL A 1191 27.75 -32.74 29.92
C VAL A 1191 27.13 -32.10 31.17
N GLU A 1192 26.94 -30.78 31.11
CA GLU A 1192 26.31 -29.93 32.11
C GLU A 1192 24.91 -29.53 31.64
N MET A 1193 23.85 -29.87 32.38
CA MET A 1193 22.45 -29.58 32.01
C MET A 1193 22.02 -28.15 32.39
N ARG A 1194 22.83 -27.15 32.01
CA ARG A 1194 22.66 -25.73 32.32
C ARG A 1194 23.31 -24.85 31.25
N ARG A 1195 23.15 -23.52 31.38
CA ARG A 1195 23.96 -22.55 30.63
C ARG A 1195 25.36 -22.43 31.22
N VAL A 1196 26.31 -21.99 30.39
CA VAL A 1196 27.60 -21.45 30.85
C VAL A 1196 27.34 -20.25 31.77
N ALA A 1197 28.11 -20.16 32.84
CA ALA A 1197 28.17 -19.03 33.76
C ALA A 1197 29.63 -18.61 33.98
N ARG A 1198 29.84 -17.40 34.53
CA ARG A 1198 31.18 -16.85 34.81
C ARG A 1198 32.10 -17.81 35.59
N GLY A 1199 31.55 -18.55 36.56
CA GLY A 1199 32.30 -19.54 37.35
C GLY A 1199 32.89 -20.71 36.55
N ASP A 1200 32.37 -21.03 35.36
CA ASP A 1200 32.96 -22.03 34.45
C ASP A 1200 34.27 -21.53 33.80
N LEU A 1201 34.48 -20.20 33.81
CA LEU A 1201 35.64 -19.52 33.23
C LEU A 1201 36.60 -19.02 34.31
N ASP A 1202 36.14 -18.71 35.52
CA ASP A 1202 37.00 -18.17 36.59
C ASP A 1202 38.16 -19.14 36.95
N GLY A 1203 37.93 -20.46 36.91
CA GLY A 1203 38.99 -21.48 37.05
C GLY A 1203 39.92 -21.63 35.83
N LEU A 1204 39.66 -20.91 34.75
CA LEU A 1204 40.49 -20.85 33.54
C LEU A 1204 41.31 -19.55 33.43
N ARG A 1205 40.92 -18.48 34.12
CA ARG A 1205 41.56 -17.15 34.09
C ARG A 1205 42.94 -17.09 34.73
N GLY A 1206 43.65 -15.97 34.51
CA GLY A 1206 44.83 -15.57 35.30
C GLY A 1206 46.09 -16.45 35.17
N ALA A 1207 46.14 -17.35 34.19
CA ALA A 1207 47.30 -18.19 33.92
C ALA A 1207 48.03 -17.71 32.66
N ASN A 1208 49.30 -17.30 32.80
CA ASN A 1208 50.15 -16.60 31.80
C ASN A 1208 50.41 -17.32 30.44
N ARG A 1209 49.66 -18.36 30.09
CA ARG A 1209 49.73 -19.07 28.80
C ARG A 1209 48.35 -19.58 28.34
N LYS A 1210 47.34 -18.72 28.25
CA LYS A 1210 46.02 -19.06 27.67
C LYS A 1210 45.51 -17.99 26.72
N LYS A 1211 44.76 -18.41 25.69
CA LYS A 1211 44.10 -17.55 24.71
C LYS A 1211 42.68 -18.04 24.45
N PHE A 1212 41.71 -17.15 24.54
CA PHE A 1212 40.30 -17.45 24.37
C PHE A 1212 39.84 -17.17 22.94
N PHE A 1213 39.07 -18.10 22.38
CA PHE A 1213 38.50 -18.02 21.02
C PHE A 1213 36.98 -18.12 21.12
N LEU A 1214 36.24 -17.04 20.86
CA LEU A 1214 34.78 -17.00 21.06
C LEU A 1214 34.03 -17.02 19.72
N CYS A 1215 33.07 -17.92 19.57
CA CYS A 1215 32.13 -17.93 18.45
C CYS A 1215 30.73 -18.30 18.97
N THR A 1216 29.96 -17.27 19.35
CA THR A 1216 28.67 -17.44 20.05
C THR A 1216 27.64 -16.40 19.57
N GLY A 1217 26.37 -16.56 19.95
CA GLY A 1217 25.35 -15.55 19.63
C GLY A 1217 25.53 -14.27 20.46
N PRO A 1218 25.14 -13.07 19.94
CA PRO A 1218 25.50 -11.77 20.52
C PRO A 1218 25.26 -11.61 22.03
N THR A 1219 24.15 -12.13 22.57
CA THR A 1219 23.84 -12.05 24.01
C THR A 1219 24.83 -12.80 24.90
N LEU A 1220 25.42 -13.90 24.40
CA LEU A 1220 26.46 -14.63 25.13
C LEU A 1220 27.85 -14.01 24.86
N LEU A 1221 28.09 -13.52 23.65
CA LEU A 1221 29.33 -12.83 23.29
C LEU A 1221 29.55 -11.57 24.15
N ALA A 1222 28.52 -10.73 24.32
CA ALA A 1222 28.59 -9.56 25.19
C ALA A 1222 28.90 -9.93 26.65
N ALA A 1223 28.22 -10.94 27.20
CA ALA A 1223 28.46 -11.43 28.55
C ALA A 1223 29.87 -12.03 28.71
N LEU A 1224 30.39 -12.73 27.69
CA LEU A 1224 31.77 -13.24 27.68
C LEU A 1224 32.80 -12.11 27.68
N GLY A 1225 32.51 -10.98 27.03
CA GLY A 1225 33.35 -9.77 27.09
C GLY A 1225 33.49 -9.24 28.52
N GLU A 1226 32.38 -9.10 29.26
CA GLU A 1226 32.40 -8.72 30.68
C GLU A 1226 33.10 -9.78 31.57
N TRP A 1227 32.95 -11.07 31.24
CA TRP A 1227 33.48 -12.15 32.07
C TRP A 1227 34.99 -12.36 31.87
N LEU A 1228 35.52 -12.10 30.67
CA LEU A 1228 36.93 -12.30 30.29
C LEU A 1228 37.75 -10.99 30.23
N GLU A 1229 37.24 -9.91 30.83
CA GLU A 1229 37.97 -8.65 30.96
C GLU A 1229 39.40 -8.87 31.51
N GLY A 1230 40.42 -8.43 30.77
CA GLY A 1230 41.84 -8.60 31.11
C GLY A 1230 42.53 -9.87 30.60
N GLU A 1231 41.82 -10.79 29.93
CA GLU A 1231 42.41 -11.98 29.28
C GLU A 1231 42.75 -11.74 27.79
N GLU A 1232 43.57 -12.59 27.17
CA GLU A 1232 43.76 -12.57 25.71
C GLU A 1232 42.56 -13.23 25.00
N VAL A 1233 41.72 -12.42 24.34
CA VAL A 1233 40.47 -12.86 23.68
C VAL A 1233 40.47 -12.49 22.20
N VAL A 1234 40.09 -13.45 21.35
CA VAL A 1234 39.73 -13.22 19.92
C VAL A 1234 38.33 -13.79 19.70
N TRP A 1235 37.54 -13.17 18.82
CA TRP A 1235 36.15 -13.53 18.60
C TRP A 1235 35.69 -13.28 17.16
N GLU A 1236 34.74 -14.08 16.68
CA GLU A 1236 34.02 -13.84 15.43
C GLU A 1236 32.52 -13.68 15.70
N ASP A 1237 31.88 -12.67 15.11
CA ASP A 1237 30.43 -12.50 15.15
C ASP A 1237 29.72 -13.06 13.90
N PHE A 1238 28.60 -13.73 14.16
CA PHE A 1238 27.69 -14.32 13.17
C PHE A 1238 26.23 -13.89 13.41
N GLY A 1239 26.01 -12.74 14.07
CA GLY A 1239 24.70 -12.19 14.46
C GLY A 1239 23.82 -11.61 13.33
N TYR A 1240 23.97 -12.07 12.08
CA TYR A 1240 23.28 -11.55 10.88
C TYR A 1240 22.05 -12.38 10.41
#